data_AF-A0AAE0G829-F1
#
_entry.id   AF-A0AAE0G829-F1
#
_cell.length_a   1.000
_cell.length_b   1.000
_cell.length_c   1.000
_cell.angle_alpha   90.00
_cell.angle_beta   90.00
_cell.angle_gamma   90.00
#
_symmetry.space_group_name_H-M   'P 1'
#
loop_
_entity.id
_entity.type
_entity.pdbx_description
1 polymer ?
#
loop_
_entity_poly.entity_id
_entity_poly.type
_entity_poly.pdbx_seq_one_letter_code
_entity_poly.pdbx_strand_id
1 'polypeptide(L)'
;GKAGRHEDSLMSFRRSLEIQTRVLGRSHMDTAPTIANIGGALQHMMKPDDALYNFTLALDLYIQKHGAEHEEVAKCIIKIARLLEIQGKLEEAKVEYDRGLVMLQSVLGEDHVETAKCYSDLAGMHVKLGQLDDAEENLRRSLQIHLKEFGPNHIVTAADTISLGDLFERKGMLTEALEEYSKGLEVQKDQLGKEHPSVASTICCIADVYSRLGEKDVALSKHHEALEIQIKAVGPVHPYVALCYQHIGIVQESMARHSEAMQSYEKMVAIHQKTLGADHLDIASAHQKFGDLYLAMDMLPEAMTEYSKALDIKERKLGADHLDNANIIGNIGMLHLRQLNYKQAMAEYTRALDIRRLHLGENHPDTAMLFNNIGMVFERTQQFDQAIQTYEKALMILGPEHDDTSTVVNNLGMVYDKQDRHEEAIAQYNRALELKRASLGPEHHETAMIVNNIGMVLERLDRCEEALDMYKQARDIKENALGKTHGSTASTIQNIGDVYQRLEMYDEAQTSYQQALDIRRTLYGENHSDTATTINSMGVMYENQERFEEALDMYWQARQIRTEVLGKEHPDTITTIENIGDIYDAMNDPEKAIEIFKESLTLNLSVFGEQSVEASNSMHAIGCGSPRSCVVSCGLHSDLCRRQRACTNMDTRAITPPPKECAVGG
;
A
#
# COMPACT_ATOMS: atom_id res chain seq x y z
N GLY A 1 -1.53 31.69 -29.44
CA GLY A 1 -1.46 32.02 -28.00
C GLY A 1 -2.76 31.70 -27.29
N LYS A 2 -3.58 32.71 -26.95
CA LYS A 2 -4.78 32.58 -26.09
C LYS A 2 -5.83 31.55 -26.54
N ALA A 3 -5.87 31.21 -27.82
CA ALA A 3 -6.76 30.19 -28.39
C ALA A 3 -6.15 28.76 -28.41
N GLY A 4 -5.12 28.47 -27.61
CA GLY A 4 -4.44 27.16 -27.56
C GLY A 4 -3.57 26.83 -28.78
N ARG A 5 -3.59 27.66 -29.83
CA ARG A 5 -2.74 27.53 -31.03
C ARG A 5 -1.32 28.01 -30.73
N HIS A 6 -0.54 27.20 -30.02
CA HIS A 6 0.81 27.56 -29.57
C HIS A 6 1.86 27.47 -30.68
N GLU A 7 1.76 26.49 -31.58
CA GLU A 7 2.65 26.36 -32.75
C GLU A 7 2.56 27.54 -33.70
N ASP A 8 1.34 27.97 -34.05
CA ASP A 8 1.13 29.16 -34.89
C ASP A 8 1.64 30.44 -34.22
N SER A 9 1.49 30.52 -32.89
CA SER A 9 2.05 31.60 -32.08
C SER A 9 3.56 31.62 -32.17
N LEU A 10 4.18 30.45 -32.01
CA LEU A 10 5.63 30.28 -32.07
C LEU A 10 6.17 30.65 -33.45
N MET A 11 5.51 30.22 -34.54
CA MET A 11 5.89 30.61 -35.90
C MET A 11 5.80 32.13 -36.10
N SER A 12 4.73 32.75 -35.61
CA SER A 12 4.53 34.20 -35.70
C SER A 12 5.60 34.98 -34.92
N PHE A 13 5.91 34.56 -33.69
CA PHE A 13 6.95 35.19 -32.88
C PHE A 13 8.35 34.99 -33.46
N ARG A 14 8.67 33.79 -33.98
CA ARG A 14 9.94 33.54 -34.67
C ARG A 14 10.09 34.44 -35.89
N ARG A 15 9.02 34.62 -36.68
CA ARG A 15 9.05 35.51 -37.84
C ARG A 15 9.22 36.97 -37.44
N SER A 16 8.56 37.41 -36.37
CA SER A 16 8.73 38.75 -35.80
C SER A 16 10.18 38.97 -35.34
N LEU A 17 10.75 38.01 -34.61
CA LEU A 17 12.14 38.07 -34.14
C LEU A 17 13.13 38.12 -35.30
N GLU A 18 12.89 37.39 -36.38
CA GLU A 18 13.73 37.41 -37.58
C GLU A 18 13.76 38.81 -38.22
N ILE A 19 12.60 39.46 -38.35
CA ILE A 19 12.49 40.82 -38.89
C ILE A 19 13.19 41.82 -37.96
N GLN A 20 12.91 41.76 -36.65
CA GLN A 20 13.55 42.63 -35.67
C GLN A 20 15.07 42.45 -35.65
N THR A 21 15.56 41.21 -35.75
CA THR A 21 16.99 40.90 -35.79
C THR A 21 17.68 41.51 -37.02
N ARG A 22 17.02 41.51 -38.18
CA ARG A 22 17.57 42.13 -39.40
C ARG A 22 17.64 43.66 -39.32
N VAL A 23 16.68 44.29 -38.64
CA VAL A 23 16.56 45.76 -38.57
C VAL A 23 17.39 46.34 -37.43
N LEU A 24 17.36 45.70 -36.26
CA LEU A 24 17.90 46.22 -35.00
C LEU A 24 19.16 45.47 -34.52
N GLY A 25 19.39 44.26 -35.03
CA GLY A 25 20.37 43.31 -34.48
C GLY A 25 19.75 42.38 -33.44
N ARG A 26 20.31 41.16 -33.31
CA ARG A 26 19.74 40.09 -32.45
C ARG A 26 19.75 40.47 -30.97
N SER A 27 20.81 41.15 -30.52
CA SER A 27 21.01 41.57 -29.13
C SER A 27 20.44 42.95 -28.82
N HIS A 28 19.57 43.48 -29.67
CA HIS A 28 18.94 44.78 -29.40
C HIS A 28 17.85 44.63 -28.33
N MET A 29 17.82 45.54 -27.37
CA MET A 29 16.91 45.52 -26.21
C MET A 29 15.41 45.34 -26.55
N ASP A 30 14.97 45.87 -27.69
CA ASP A 30 13.57 45.75 -28.15
C ASP A 30 13.18 44.36 -28.66
N THR A 31 14.13 43.43 -28.82
CA THR A 31 13.82 42.03 -29.15
C THR A 31 13.39 41.21 -27.91
N ALA A 32 13.67 41.70 -26.69
CA ALA A 32 13.43 40.96 -25.44
C ALA A 32 11.98 40.46 -25.28
N PRO A 33 10.91 41.27 -25.54
CA PRO A 33 9.54 40.80 -25.41
C PRO A 33 9.20 39.67 -26.40
N THR A 34 9.71 39.75 -27.63
CA THR A 34 9.48 38.73 -28.65
C THR A 34 10.16 37.42 -28.26
N ILE A 35 11.39 37.48 -27.72
CA ILE A 35 12.12 36.30 -27.23
C ILE A 35 11.41 35.67 -26.03
N ALA A 36 10.97 36.47 -25.05
CA ALA A 36 10.20 35.98 -23.91
C ALA A 36 8.88 35.31 -24.34
N ASN A 37 8.21 35.86 -25.36
CA ASN A 37 6.99 35.27 -25.92
C ASN A 37 7.26 33.94 -26.66
N ILE A 38 8.42 33.78 -27.29
CA ILE A 38 8.87 32.49 -27.84
C ILE A 38 9.06 31.49 -26.69
N GLY A 39 9.73 31.90 -25.60
CA GLY A 39 9.89 31.07 -24.40
C GLY A 39 8.56 30.58 -23.84
N GLY A 40 7.58 31.48 -23.70
CA GLY A 40 6.24 31.11 -23.22
C GLY A 40 5.49 30.16 -24.16
N ALA A 41 5.62 30.33 -25.48
CA ALA A 41 5.03 29.41 -26.44
C ALA A 41 5.66 28.01 -26.36
N LEU A 42 7.00 27.94 -26.21
CA LEU A 42 7.74 26.68 -26.06
C LEU A 42 7.40 25.96 -24.75
N GLN A 43 7.22 26.71 -23.66
CA GLN A 43 6.78 26.16 -22.37
C GLN A 43 5.43 25.45 -22.51
N HIS A 44 4.44 26.08 -23.15
CA HIS A 44 3.13 25.45 -23.41
C HIS A 44 3.20 24.24 -24.34
N MET A 45 4.26 24.13 -25.14
CA MET A 45 4.52 22.97 -26.00
C MET A 45 5.35 21.88 -25.30
N MET A 46 5.53 21.96 -23.97
CA MET A 46 6.33 21.04 -23.16
C MET A 46 7.79 20.91 -23.63
N LYS A 47 8.39 22.04 -24.02
CA LYS A 47 9.82 22.15 -24.37
C LYS A 47 10.55 23.03 -23.37
N PRO A 48 10.77 22.56 -22.12
CA PRO A 48 11.28 23.39 -21.04
C PRO A 48 12.70 23.90 -21.28
N ASP A 49 13.58 23.10 -21.91
CA ASP A 49 14.97 23.50 -22.19
C ASP A 49 15.05 24.66 -23.20
N ASP A 50 14.28 24.56 -24.28
CA ASP A 50 14.18 25.62 -25.28
C ASP A 50 13.54 26.87 -24.67
N ALA A 51 12.51 26.70 -23.82
CA ALA A 51 11.86 27.81 -23.14
C ALA A 51 12.84 28.52 -22.19
N LEU A 52 13.60 27.75 -21.40
CA LEU A 52 14.58 28.26 -20.45
C LEU A 52 15.66 29.06 -21.16
N TYR A 53 16.22 28.53 -22.27
CA TYR A 53 17.17 29.25 -23.10
C TYR A 53 16.65 30.62 -23.56
N ASN A 54 15.40 30.68 -24.02
CA ASN A 54 14.80 31.93 -24.49
C ASN A 54 14.54 32.91 -23.34
N PHE A 55 14.08 32.44 -22.17
CA PHE A 55 13.90 33.33 -21.02
C PHE A 55 15.22 33.86 -20.45
N THR A 56 16.28 33.05 -20.40
CA THR A 56 17.62 33.53 -20.01
C THR A 56 18.13 34.60 -20.97
N LEU A 57 17.97 34.39 -22.28
CA LEU A 57 18.34 35.41 -23.27
C LEU A 57 17.50 36.69 -23.15
N ALA A 58 16.19 36.56 -22.89
CA ALA A 58 15.32 37.71 -22.68
C ALA A 58 15.67 38.47 -21.39
N LEU A 59 16.07 37.76 -20.33
CA LEU A 59 16.48 38.35 -19.06
C LEU A 59 17.67 39.30 -19.24
N ASP A 60 18.73 38.86 -19.94
CA ASP A 60 19.91 39.70 -20.21
C ASP A 60 19.53 40.99 -20.95
N LEU A 61 18.63 40.89 -21.93
CA LEU A 61 18.18 42.04 -22.70
C LEU A 61 17.26 42.96 -21.90
N TYR A 62 16.41 42.41 -21.01
CA TYR A 62 15.60 43.22 -20.11
C TYR A 62 16.45 43.99 -19.10
N ILE A 63 17.49 43.37 -18.54
CA ILE A 63 18.45 44.04 -17.65
C ILE A 63 19.15 45.19 -18.39
N GLN A 64 19.56 44.98 -19.65
CA GLN A 64 20.15 46.04 -20.46
C GLN A 64 19.18 47.20 -20.75
N LYS A 65 17.90 46.88 -20.97
CA LYS A 65 16.86 47.86 -21.34
C LYS A 65 16.39 48.70 -20.16
N HIS A 66 16.16 48.06 -19.03
CA HIS A 66 15.44 48.65 -17.91
C HIS A 66 16.30 48.82 -16.64
N GLY A 67 17.50 48.24 -16.63
CA GLY A 67 18.29 48.07 -15.41
C GLY A 67 17.91 46.78 -14.67
N ALA A 68 18.68 46.43 -13.64
CA ALA A 68 18.49 45.20 -12.88
C ALA A 68 17.23 45.24 -11.98
N GLU A 69 16.84 46.42 -11.50
CA GLU A 69 15.68 46.62 -10.63
C GLU A 69 14.48 47.09 -11.45
N HIS A 70 13.79 46.15 -12.09
CA HIS A 70 12.60 46.45 -12.88
C HIS A 70 11.60 45.28 -12.87
N GLU A 71 10.31 45.59 -12.94
CA GLU A 71 9.22 44.61 -12.89
C GLU A 71 9.35 43.51 -13.94
N GLU A 72 9.64 43.86 -15.20
CA GLU A 72 9.80 42.88 -16.28
C GLU A 72 11.02 41.95 -16.09
N VAL A 73 12.07 42.41 -15.40
CA VAL A 73 13.21 41.57 -15.02
C VAL A 73 12.77 40.55 -13.98
N ALA A 74 12.05 41.00 -12.93
CA ALA A 74 11.51 40.13 -11.90
C ALA A 74 10.54 39.07 -12.45
N LYS A 75 9.61 39.46 -13.33
CA LYS A 75 8.70 38.53 -14.01
C LYS A 75 9.45 37.50 -14.85
N CYS A 76 10.56 37.89 -15.49
CA CYS A 76 11.36 36.96 -16.28
C CYS A 76 12.10 35.95 -15.39
N ILE A 77 12.62 36.40 -14.24
CA ILE A 77 13.24 35.54 -13.22
C ILE A 77 12.24 34.49 -12.70
N ILE A 78 11.02 34.89 -12.37
CA ILE A 78 9.97 33.97 -11.88
C ILE A 78 9.61 32.92 -12.95
N LYS A 79 9.58 33.30 -14.23
CA LYS A 79 9.36 32.33 -15.33
C LYS A 79 10.51 31.33 -15.48
N ILE A 80 11.75 31.76 -15.23
CA ILE A 80 12.92 30.88 -15.19
C ILE A 80 12.78 29.91 -14.00
N ALA A 81 12.40 30.40 -12.83
CA ALA A 81 12.17 29.59 -11.63
C ALA A 81 11.13 28.47 -11.89
N ARG A 82 9.98 28.80 -12.49
CA ARG A 82 8.95 27.82 -12.91
C ARG A 82 9.48 26.76 -13.87
N LEU A 83 10.44 27.09 -14.73
CA LEU A 83 11.01 26.12 -15.67
C LEU A 83 12.05 25.21 -15.00
N LEU A 84 12.86 25.75 -14.10
CA LEU A 84 13.78 24.96 -13.27
C LEU A 84 13.00 23.97 -12.39
N GLU A 85 11.87 24.41 -11.86
CA GLU A 85 10.91 23.56 -11.14
C GLU A 85 10.40 22.41 -12.01
N ILE A 86 9.97 22.68 -13.25
CA ILE A 86 9.50 21.64 -14.20
C ILE A 86 10.63 20.65 -14.52
N GLN A 87 11.89 21.11 -14.53
CA GLN A 87 13.07 20.25 -14.71
C GLN A 87 13.45 19.46 -13.44
N GLY A 88 12.74 19.62 -12.33
CA GLY A 88 13.03 18.95 -11.06
C GLY A 88 14.19 19.57 -10.28
N LYS A 89 14.72 20.72 -10.71
CA LYS A 89 15.81 21.44 -10.05
C LYS A 89 15.27 22.34 -8.93
N LEU A 90 14.69 21.71 -7.90
CA LEU A 90 13.88 22.41 -6.90
C LEU A 90 14.67 23.49 -6.12
N GLU A 91 15.92 23.22 -5.77
CA GLU A 91 16.77 24.20 -5.05
C GLU A 91 17.16 25.40 -5.93
N GLU A 92 17.53 25.16 -7.19
CA GLU A 92 17.81 26.25 -8.15
C GLU A 92 16.54 27.09 -8.39
N ALA A 93 15.38 26.42 -8.51
CA ALA A 93 14.10 27.09 -8.68
C ALA A 93 13.77 27.99 -7.47
N LYS A 94 13.94 27.48 -6.24
CA LYS A 94 13.70 28.25 -5.02
C LYS A 94 14.56 29.52 -4.98
N VAL A 95 15.86 29.41 -5.27
CA VAL A 95 16.77 30.57 -5.30
C VAL A 95 16.28 31.64 -6.28
N GLU A 96 15.82 31.25 -7.46
CA GLU A 96 15.30 32.20 -8.44
C GLU A 96 13.93 32.77 -8.03
N TYR A 97 13.05 32.00 -7.37
CA TYR A 97 11.82 32.54 -6.80
C TYR A 97 12.08 33.56 -5.69
N ASP A 98 12.99 33.28 -4.75
CA ASP A 98 13.37 34.19 -3.67
C ASP A 98 13.95 35.49 -4.25
N ARG A 99 14.83 35.37 -5.26
CA ARG A 99 15.40 36.52 -5.98
C ARG A 99 14.31 37.33 -6.69
N GLY A 100 13.36 36.67 -7.34
CA GLY A 100 12.22 37.31 -7.99
C GLY A 100 11.33 38.05 -7.00
N LEU A 101 11.07 37.44 -5.85
CA LEU A 101 10.25 38.01 -4.78
C LEU A 101 10.87 39.27 -4.19
N VAL A 102 12.16 39.22 -3.79
CA VAL A 102 12.88 40.38 -3.25
C VAL A 102 12.85 41.56 -4.24
N MET A 103 12.98 41.26 -5.53
CA MET A 103 12.93 42.28 -6.58
C MET A 103 11.52 42.87 -6.78
N LEU A 104 10.46 42.05 -6.70
CA LEU A 104 9.09 42.55 -6.77
C LEU A 104 8.74 43.42 -5.56
N GLN A 105 9.18 43.03 -4.36
CA GLN A 105 8.99 43.81 -3.15
C GLN A 105 9.66 45.19 -3.25
N SER A 106 10.86 45.27 -3.81
CA SER A 106 11.57 46.55 -3.94
C SER A 106 10.98 47.47 -5.02
N VAL A 107 10.53 46.90 -6.15
CA VAL A 107 10.04 47.67 -7.31
C VAL A 107 8.57 48.06 -7.18
N LEU A 108 7.72 47.13 -6.69
CA LEU A 108 6.26 47.29 -6.68
C LEU A 108 5.67 47.41 -5.26
N GLY A 109 6.43 47.00 -4.24
CA GLY A 109 5.98 46.92 -2.85
C GLY A 109 5.44 45.54 -2.46
N GLU A 110 5.42 45.28 -1.16
CA GLU A 110 4.97 43.99 -0.59
C GLU A 110 3.48 43.71 -0.85
N ASP A 111 2.64 44.76 -0.84
CA ASP A 111 1.18 44.67 -0.99
C ASP A 111 0.71 44.60 -2.47
N HIS A 112 1.62 44.48 -3.45
CA HIS A 112 1.24 44.49 -4.86
C HIS A 112 0.76 43.12 -5.35
N VAL A 113 -0.21 43.09 -6.28
CA VAL A 113 -0.81 41.87 -6.84
C VAL A 113 0.23 40.93 -7.49
N GLU A 114 1.23 41.48 -8.19
CA GLU A 114 2.28 40.65 -8.78
C GLU A 114 3.21 40.04 -7.71
N THR A 115 3.43 40.73 -6.59
CA THR A 115 4.15 40.20 -5.42
C THR A 115 3.36 39.06 -4.78
N ALA A 116 2.04 39.21 -4.66
CA ALA A 116 1.13 38.16 -4.18
C ALA A 116 1.19 36.88 -5.02
N LYS A 117 1.18 37.00 -6.35
CA LYS A 117 1.36 35.83 -7.24
C LYS A 117 2.70 35.12 -7.01
N CYS A 118 3.77 35.87 -6.75
CA CYS A 118 5.07 35.28 -6.43
C CYS A 118 5.06 34.55 -5.08
N TYR A 119 4.36 35.08 -4.07
CA TYR A 119 4.16 34.36 -2.80
C TYR A 119 3.42 33.03 -3.02
N SER A 120 2.37 33.01 -3.84
CA SER A 120 1.65 31.77 -4.17
C SER A 120 2.53 30.74 -4.90
N ASP A 121 3.32 31.18 -5.90
CA ASP A 121 4.26 30.30 -6.60
C ASP A 121 5.34 29.73 -5.64
N LEU A 122 5.93 30.59 -4.81
CA LEU A 122 6.94 30.21 -3.82
C LEU A 122 6.37 29.24 -2.78
N ALA A 123 5.12 29.43 -2.36
CA ALA A 123 4.45 28.49 -1.47
C ALA A 123 4.32 27.10 -2.09
N GLY A 124 3.98 27.01 -3.38
CA GLY A 124 4.01 25.75 -4.13
C GLY A 124 5.39 25.08 -4.10
N MET A 125 6.47 25.86 -4.14
CA MET A 125 7.85 25.34 -4.01
C MET A 125 8.17 24.85 -2.62
N HIS A 126 7.80 25.60 -1.61
CA HIS A 126 7.95 25.16 -0.22
C HIS A 126 7.20 23.86 0.04
N VAL A 127 6.00 23.68 -0.52
CA VAL A 127 5.27 22.39 -0.45
C VAL A 127 6.08 21.25 -1.07
N LYS A 128 6.69 21.44 -2.25
CA LYS A 128 7.52 20.41 -2.90
C LYS A 128 8.79 20.09 -2.12
N LEU A 129 9.32 21.05 -1.38
CA LEU A 129 10.48 20.89 -0.51
C LEU A 129 10.11 20.39 0.91
N GLY A 130 8.82 20.14 1.19
CA GLY A 130 8.34 19.72 2.51
C GLY A 130 8.33 20.82 3.58
N GLN A 131 8.55 22.08 3.19
CA GLN A 131 8.60 23.25 4.06
C GLN A 131 7.18 23.81 4.27
N LEU A 132 6.30 23.05 4.95
CA LEU A 132 4.86 23.35 5.01
C LEU A 132 4.52 24.64 5.78
N ASP A 133 5.35 25.09 6.72
CA ASP A 133 5.12 26.33 7.47
C ASP A 133 5.46 27.58 6.64
N ASP A 134 6.58 27.55 5.92
CA ASP A 134 6.95 28.60 4.96
C ASP A 134 5.91 28.71 3.83
N ALA A 135 5.36 27.58 3.38
CA ALA A 135 4.27 27.56 2.41
C ALA A 135 3.00 28.25 2.95
N GLU A 136 2.65 28.01 4.21
CA GLU A 136 1.48 28.62 4.83
C GLU A 136 1.62 30.14 4.96
N GLU A 137 2.79 30.61 5.41
CA GLU A 137 3.07 32.03 5.56
C GLU A 137 2.92 32.76 4.22
N ASN A 138 3.49 32.19 3.15
CA ASN A 138 3.41 32.76 1.81
C ASN A 138 1.98 32.73 1.25
N LEU A 139 1.23 31.63 1.39
CA LEU A 139 -0.18 31.59 0.95
C LEU A 139 -1.06 32.58 1.72
N ARG A 140 -0.87 32.72 3.04
CA ARG A 140 -1.62 33.70 3.84
C ARG A 140 -1.33 35.14 3.40
N ARG A 141 -0.06 35.46 3.06
CA ARG A 141 0.30 36.76 2.49
C ARG A 141 -0.35 37.01 1.13
N SER A 142 -0.28 36.03 0.21
CA SER A 142 -0.95 36.10 -1.10
C SER A 142 -2.45 36.37 -0.94
N LEU A 143 -3.11 35.56 -0.11
CA LEU A 143 -4.54 35.64 0.16
C LEU A 143 -4.93 37.00 0.76
N GLN A 144 -4.15 37.52 1.71
CA GLN A 144 -4.42 38.82 2.33
C GLN A 144 -4.40 39.96 1.31
N ILE A 145 -3.43 39.96 0.39
CA ILE A 145 -3.30 40.97 -0.66
C ILE A 145 -4.46 40.84 -1.66
N HIS A 146 -4.75 39.63 -2.13
CA HIS A 146 -5.85 39.42 -3.08
C HIS A 146 -7.24 39.69 -2.47
N LEU A 147 -7.44 39.43 -1.18
CA LEU A 147 -8.66 39.84 -0.47
C LEU A 147 -8.83 41.36 -0.42
N LYS A 148 -7.75 42.10 -0.21
CA LYS A 148 -7.78 43.58 -0.15
C LYS A 148 -8.06 44.19 -1.53
N GLU A 149 -7.42 43.67 -2.57
CA GLU A 149 -7.50 44.22 -3.93
C GLU A 149 -8.75 43.77 -4.70
N PHE A 150 -9.14 42.50 -4.58
CA PHE A 150 -10.22 41.91 -5.38
C PHE A 150 -11.45 41.51 -4.58
N GLY A 151 -11.34 41.42 -3.26
CA GLY A 151 -12.40 40.93 -2.38
C GLY A 151 -12.49 39.40 -2.31
N PRO A 152 -13.37 38.86 -1.43
CA PRO A 152 -13.49 37.43 -1.18
C PRO A 152 -14.10 36.65 -2.36
N ASN A 153 -14.96 37.28 -3.15
CA ASN A 153 -15.72 36.61 -4.20
C ASN A 153 -15.02 36.63 -5.56
N HIS A 154 -13.70 36.81 -5.63
CA HIS A 154 -12.92 36.88 -6.87
C HIS A 154 -12.17 35.58 -7.15
N ILE A 155 -12.08 35.17 -8.43
CA ILE A 155 -11.46 33.88 -8.80
C ILE A 155 -10.00 33.73 -8.37
N VAL A 156 -9.24 34.82 -8.33
CA VAL A 156 -7.85 34.81 -7.87
C VAL A 156 -7.78 34.54 -6.36
N THR A 157 -8.65 35.15 -5.56
CA THR A 157 -8.77 34.91 -4.13
C THR A 157 -9.22 33.46 -3.85
N ALA A 158 -10.13 32.94 -4.68
CA ALA A 158 -10.56 31.55 -4.60
C ALA A 158 -9.40 30.57 -4.89
N ALA A 159 -8.50 30.91 -5.81
CA ALA A 159 -7.32 30.09 -6.09
C ALA A 159 -6.39 29.99 -4.87
N ASP A 160 -6.08 31.10 -4.19
CA ASP A 160 -5.29 31.06 -2.95
C ASP A 160 -5.98 30.24 -1.85
N THR A 161 -7.30 30.40 -1.71
CA THR A 161 -8.12 29.67 -0.74
C THR A 161 -8.03 28.16 -1.00
N ILE A 162 -8.14 27.73 -2.26
CA ILE A 162 -8.00 26.31 -2.65
C ILE A 162 -6.58 25.81 -2.40
N SER A 163 -5.54 26.59 -2.73
CA SER A 163 -4.16 26.23 -2.44
C SER A 163 -3.88 26.12 -0.94
N LEU A 164 -4.56 26.91 -0.11
CA LEU A 164 -4.52 26.78 1.35
C LEU A 164 -5.21 25.48 1.80
N GLY A 165 -6.31 25.10 1.15
CA GLY A 165 -6.95 23.78 1.31
C GLY A 165 -5.99 22.63 1.02
N ASP A 166 -5.26 22.68 -0.11
CA ASP A 166 -4.25 21.68 -0.48
C ASP A 166 -3.13 21.58 0.58
N LEU A 167 -2.74 22.73 1.15
CA LEU A 167 -1.73 22.76 2.20
C LEU A 167 -2.24 22.15 3.51
N PHE A 168 -3.47 22.49 3.92
CA PHE A 168 -4.07 21.93 5.13
C PHE A 168 -4.31 20.42 5.02
N GLU A 169 -4.71 19.93 3.84
CA GLU A 169 -4.81 18.49 3.59
C GLU A 169 -3.45 17.80 3.79
N ARG A 170 -2.35 18.41 3.31
CA ARG A 170 -0.98 17.89 3.51
C ARG A 170 -0.51 17.95 4.96
N LYS A 171 -0.97 18.94 5.74
CA LYS A 171 -0.73 19.02 7.20
C LYS A 171 -1.62 18.06 8.00
N GLY A 172 -2.57 17.36 7.37
CA GLY A 172 -3.53 16.49 8.06
C GLY A 172 -4.70 17.25 8.72
N MET A 173 -4.82 18.56 8.48
CA MET A 173 -5.88 19.42 8.98
C MET A 173 -7.11 19.33 8.07
N LEU A 174 -7.76 18.15 8.07
CA LEU A 174 -8.78 17.80 7.09
C LEU A 174 -10.04 18.68 7.18
N THR A 175 -10.42 19.11 8.39
CA THR A 175 -11.58 19.99 8.60
C THR A 175 -11.37 21.38 8.01
N GLU A 176 -10.20 21.96 8.26
CA GLU A 176 -9.79 23.26 7.73
C GLU A 176 -9.62 23.20 6.22
N ALA A 177 -9.08 22.09 5.68
CA ALA A 177 -9.02 21.86 4.25
C ALA A 177 -10.42 21.88 3.60
N LEU A 178 -11.41 21.19 4.18
CA LEU A 178 -12.79 21.22 3.69
C LEU A 178 -13.41 22.62 3.72
N GLU A 179 -13.15 23.39 4.76
CA GLU A 179 -13.64 24.77 4.86
C GLU A 179 -13.07 25.64 3.74
N GLU A 180 -11.76 25.59 3.51
CA GLU A 180 -11.09 26.38 2.48
C GLU A 180 -11.51 25.93 1.07
N TYR A 181 -11.58 24.62 0.79
CA TYR A 181 -12.10 24.13 -0.49
C TYR A 181 -13.54 24.54 -0.73
N SER A 182 -14.40 24.50 0.30
CA SER A 182 -15.81 24.89 0.17
C SER A 182 -15.95 26.37 -0.16
N LYS A 183 -15.18 27.24 0.49
CA LYS A 183 -15.14 28.68 0.18
C LYS A 183 -14.71 28.93 -1.26
N GLY A 184 -13.63 28.28 -1.71
CA GLY A 184 -13.13 28.42 -3.08
C GLY A 184 -14.10 27.87 -4.13
N LEU A 185 -14.74 26.74 -3.84
CA LEU A 185 -15.69 26.08 -4.74
C LEU A 185 -16.92 26.95 -5.03
N GLU A 186 -17.48 27.62 -4.02
CA GLU A 186 -18.64 28.50 -4.22
C GLU A 186 -18.30 29.67 -5.14
N VAL A 187 -17.13 30.30 -4.95
CA VAL A 187 -16.67 31.38 -5.83
C VAL A 187 -16.43 30.87 -7.26
N GLN A 188 -15.85 29.68 -7.43
CA GLN A 188 -15.67 29.08 -8.76
C GLN A 188 -17.00 28.80 -9.46
N LYS A 189 -17.99 28.24 -8.75
CA LYS A 189 -19.32 27.96 -9.31
C LYS A 189 -20.01 29.25 -9.78
N ASP A 190 -19.86 30.33 -9.02
CA ASP A 190 -20.46 31.62 -9.33
C ASP A 190 -19.77 32.33 -10.51
N GLN A 191 -18.43 32.33 -10.56
CA GLN A 191 -17.68 33.07 -11.59
C GLN A 191 -17.44 32.29 -12.88
N LEU A 192 -17.16 30.99 -12.79
CA LEU A 192 -16.81 30.14 -13.94
C LEU A 192 -17.99 29.31 -14.43
N GLY A 193 -19.01 29.13 -13.59
CA GLY A 193 -20.15 28.26 -13.85
C GLY A 193 -19.95 26.85 -13.33
N LYS A 194 -21.06 26.18 -13.00
CA LYS A 194 -21.09 24.85 -12.35
C LYS A 194 -20.47 23.72 -13.18
N GLU A 195 -20.37 23.89 -14.50
CA GLU A 195 -19.85 22.87 -15.41
C GLU A 195 -18.38 23.12 -15.81
N HIS A 196 -17.69 24.05 -15.15
CA HIS A 196 -16.29 24.36 -15.45
C HIS A 196 -15.33 23.26 -14.92
N PRO A 197 -14.27 22.86 -15.66
CA PRO A 197 -13.31 21.85 -15.20
C PRO A 197 -12.67 22.13 -13.83
N SER A 198 -12.39 23.41 -13.51
CA SER A 198 -11.86 23.79 -12.20
C SER A 198 -12.81 23.44 -11.04
N VAL A 199 -14.13 23.54 -11.26
CA VAL A 199 -15.15 23.14 -10.27
C VAL A 199 -15.08 21.63 -10.03
N ALA A 200 -14.95 20.83 -11.09
CA ALA A 200 -14.74 19.38 -10.95
C ALA A 200 -13.46 19.05 -10.19
N SER A 201 -12.35 19.75 -10.49
CA SER A 201 -11.07 19.55 -9.79
C SER A 201 -11.19 19.82 -8.29
N THR A 202 -11.83 20.92 -7.89
CA THR A 202 -12.02 21.22 -6.46
C THR A 202 -12.99 20.25 -5.78
N ILE A 203 -14.02 19.76 -6.48
CA ILE A 203 -14.89 18.68 -5.97
C ILE A 203 -14.10 17.38 -5.77
N CYS A 204 -13.16 17.04 -6.66
CA CYS A 204 -12.27 15.90 -6.45
C CYS A 204 -11.41 16.06 -5.20
N CYS A 205 -10.81 17.24 -4.96
CA CYS A 205 -10.05 17.50 -3.73
C CYS A 205 -10.92 17.32 -2.48
N ILE A 206 -12.15 17.85 -2.49
CA ILE A 206 -13.11 17.65 -1.39
C ILE A 206 -13.42 16.17 -1.17
N ALA A 207 -13.60 15.41 -2.26
CA ALA A 207 -13.87 13.98 -2.20
C ALA A 207 -12.68 13.20 -1.61
N ASP A 208 -11.44 13.55 -1.98
CA ASP A 208 -10.23 12.95 -1.42
C ASP A 208 -10.14 13.23 0.09
N VAL A 209 -10.52 14.43 0.56
CA VAL A 209 -10.58 14.74 1.99
C VAL A 209 -11.64 13.91 2.72
N TYR A 210 -12.86 13.77 2.17
CA TYR A 210 -13.87 12.88 2.75
C TYR A 210 -13.42 11.43 2.81
N SER A 211 -12.67 10.96 1.81
CA SER A 211 -12.07 9.62 1.81
C SER A 211 -11.13 9.43 2.99
N ARG A 212 -10.26 10.42 3.27
CA ARG A 212 -9.34 10.41 4.42
C ARG A 212 -10.06 10.51 5.77
N LEU A 213 -11.19 11.19 5.84
CA LEU A 213 -12.06 11.23 7.03
C LEU A 213 -12.81 9.91 7.27
N GLY A 214 -12.76 8.97 6.33
CA GLY A 214 -13.47 7.69 6.40
C GLY A 214 -14.92 7.76 5.90
N GLU A 215 -15.39 8.91 5.41
CA GLU A 215 -16.71 9.10 4.82
C GLU A 215 -16.73 8.64 3.35
N LYS A 216 -16.44 7.35 3.13
CA LYS A 216 -16.22 6.76 1.80
C LYS A 216 -17.42 6.89 0.85
N ASP A 217 -18.65 6.80 1.36
CA ASP A 217 -19.85 6.98 0.52
C ASP A 217 -20.01 8.44 0.03
N VAL A 218 -19.67 9.42 0.87
CA VAL A 218 -19.69 10.84 0.50
C VAL A 218 -18.60 11.13 -0.53
N ALA A 219 -17.38 10.63 -0.30
CA ALA A 219 -16.27 10.72 -1.23
C ALA A 219 -16.64 10.15 -2.61
N LEU A 220 -17.22 8.95 -2.66
CA LEU A 220 -17.63 8.31 -3.89
C LEU A 220 -18.70 9.13 -4.64
N SER A 221 -19.69 9.67 -3.92
CA SER A 221 -20.70 10.55 -4.51
C SER A 221 -20.10 11.82 -5.10
N LYS A 222 -19.10 12.42 -4.44
CA LYS A 222 -18.43 13.63 -4.91
C LYS A 222 -17.54 13.36 -6.12
N HIS A 223 -16.81 12.24 -6.15
CA HIS A 223 -16.06 11.87 -7.37
C HIS A 223 -16.98 11.60 -8.56
N HIS A 224 -18.17 11.03 -8.36
CA HIS A 224 -19.17 10.89 -9.42
C HIS A 224 -19.69 12.26 -9.90
N GLU A 225 -19.96 13.21 -8.99
CA GLU A 225 -20.32 14.59 -9.33
C GLU A 225 -19.24 15.25 -10.20
N ALA A 226 -17.97 15.14 -9.80
CA ALA A 226 -16.84 15.66 -10.57
C ALA A 226 -16.69 14.98 -11.94
N LEU A 227 -16.86 13.66 -12.01
CA LEU A 227 -16.82 12.89 -13.25
C LEU A 227 -17.88 13.38 -14.25
N GLU A 228 -19.12 13.60 -13.80
CA GLU A 228 -20.20 14.10 -14.65
C GLU A 228 -19.89 15.49 -15.21
N ILE A 229 -19.38 16.40 -14.37
CA ILE A 229 -18.96 17.74 -14.79
C ILE A 229 -17.84 17.62 -15.83
N GLN A 230 -16.85 16.76 -15.57
CA GLN A 230 -15.71 16.59 -16.47
C GLN A 230 -16.13 16.05 -17.84
N ILE A 231 -17.02 15.04 -17.87
CA ILE A 231 -17.53 14.49 -19.14
C ILE A 231 -18.28 15.56 -19.94
N LYS A 232 -19.06 16.42 -19.30
CA LYS A 232 -19.75 17.53 -19.98
C LYS A 232 -18.78 18.59 -20.51
N ALA A 233 -17.76 18.92 -19.72
CA ALA A 233 -16.83 20.01 -20.04
C ALA A 233 -15.85 19.66 -21.17
N VAL A 234 -15.29 18.44 -21.15
CA VAL A 234 -14.21 18.03 -22.07
C VAL A 234 -14.54 16.79 -22.92
N GLY A 235 -15.72 16.21 -22.74
CA GLY A 235 -16.14 14.98 -23.41
C GLY A 235 -15.69 13.70 -22.67
N PRO A 236 -16.22 12.53 -23.06
CA PRO A 236 -16.01 11.26 -22.35
C PRO A 236 -14.62 10.64 -22.56
N VAL A 237 -13.85 11.10 -23.55
CA VAL A 237 -12.51 10.57 -23.87
C VAL A 237 -11.49 11.69 -23.66
N HIS A 238 -11.10 11.89 -22.40
CA HIS A 238 -10.15 12.92 -21.99
C HIS A 238 -9.35 12.46 -20.75
N PRO A 239 -8.06 12.79 -20.61
CA PRO A 239 -7.25 12.39 -19.45
C PRO A 239 -7.88 12.74 -18.09
N TYR A 240 -8.47 13.94 -17.93
CA TYR A 240 -9.20 14.31 -16.71
C TYR A 240 -10.38 13.39 -16.35
N VAL A 241 -11.07 12.80 -17.34
CA VAL A 241 -12.14 11.81 -17.09
C VAL A 241 -11.54 10.51 -16.60
N ALA A 242 -10.39 10.10 -17.14
CA ALA A 242 -9.68 8.91 -16.69
C ALA A 242 -9.16 9.07 -15.25
N LEU A 243 -8.64 10.26 -14.88
CA LEU A 243 -8.29 10.57 -13.49
C LEU A 243 -9.49 10.42 -12.56
N CYS A 244 -10.66 10.92 -12.93
CA CYS A 244 -11.88 10.74 -12.11
C CYS A 244 -12.18 9.25 -11.88
N TYR A 245 -12.09 8.41 -12.92
CA TYR A 245 -12.25 6.95 -12.76
C TYR A 245 -11.18 6.32 -11.87
N GLN A 246 -9.94 6.84 -11.90
CA GLN A 246 -8.88 6.40 -10.99
C GLN A 246 -9.25 6.66 -9.52
N HIS A 247 -9.68 7.89 -9.19
CA HIS A 247 -10.07 8.24 -7.82
C HIS A 247 -11.29 7.42 -7.36
N ILE A 248 -12.30 7.24 -8.22
CA ILE A 248 -13.45 6.38 -7.95
C ILE A 248 -13.01 4.94 -7.63
N GLY A 249 -12.11 4.38 -8.45
CA GLY A 249 -11.57 3.03 -8.26
C GLY A 249 -10.84 2.88 -6.93
N ILE A 250 -10.04 3.86 -6.53
CA ILE A 250 -9.32 3.87 -5.24
C ILE A 250 -10.31 3.88 -4.06
N VAL A 251 -11.35 4.71 -4.11
CA VAL A 251 -12.37 4.73 -3.05
C VAL A 251 -13.11 3.39 -3.00
N GLN A 252 -13.51 2.82 -4.14
CA GLN A 252 -14.18 1.52 -4.22
C GLN A 252 -13.30 0.38 -3.67
N GLU A 253 -12.01 0.39 -3.95
CA GLU A 253 -11.03 -0.55 -3.39
C GLU A 253 -10.97 -0.45 -1.87
N SER A 254 -10.91 0.78 -1.33
CA SER A 254 -10.93 1.02 0.12
C SER A 254 -12.23 0.53 0.80
N MET A 255 -13.32 0.37 0.04
CA MET A 255 -14.60 -0.17 0.49
C MET A 255 -14.72 -1.68 0.27
N ALA A 256 -13.65 -2.36 -0.17
CA ALA A 256 -13.63 -3.76 -0.60
C ALA A 256 -14.62 -4.08 -1.74
N ARG A 257 -15.04 -3.07 -2.53
CA ARG A 257 -15.91 -3.24 -3.71
C ARG A 257 -15.06 -3.53 -4.95
N HIS A 258 -14.34 -4.65 -4.91
CA HIS A 258 -13.31 -4.99 -5.89
C HIS A 258 -13.80 -5.08 -7.33
N SER A 259 -15.02 -5.60 -7.56
CA SER A 259 -15.62 -5.71 -8.90
C SER A 259 -15.96 -4.35 -9.52
N GLU A 260 -16.42 -3.39 -8.72
CA GLU A 260 -16.68 -2.03 -9.17
C GLU A 260 -15.37 -1.27 -9.43
N ALA A 261 -14.38 -1.43 -8.56
CA ALA A 261 -13.04 -0.85 -8.74
C ALA A 261 -12.40 -1.32 -10.05
N MET A 262 -12.52 -2.63 -10.36
CA MET A 262 -12.07 -3.22 -11.63
C MET A 262 -12.68 -2.51 -12.83
N GLN A 263 -14.01 -2.30 -12.84
CA GLN A 263 -14.71 -1.61 -13.94
C GLN A 263 -14.26 -0.14 -14.08
N SER A 264 -14.01 0.54 -12.96
CA SER A 264 -13.51 1.91 -12.96
C SER A 264 -12.11 1.98 -13.58
N TYR A 265 -11.19 1.09 -13.19
CA TYR A 265 -9.85 1.02 -13.77
C TYR A 265 -9.85 0.60 -15.25
N GLU A 266 -10.75 -0.30 -15.68
CA GLU A 266 -10.93 -0.66 -17.10
C GLU A 266 -11.33 0.55 -17.95
N LYS A 267 -12.26 1.38 -17.45
CA LYS A 267 -12.67 2.62 -18.12
C LYS A 267 -11.52 3.62 -18.20
N MET A 268 -10.75 3.78 -17.11
CA MET A 268 -9.55 4.62 -17.09
C MET A 268 -8.54 4.18 -18.15
N VAL A 269 -8.20 2.89 -18.21
CA VAL A 269 -7.24 2.35 -19.21
C VAL A 269 -7.75 2.55 -20.63
N ALA A 270 -9.03 2.28 -20.89
CA ALA A 270 -9.61 2.44 -22.22
C ALA A 270 -9.54 3.90 -22.70
N ILE A 271 -9.66 4.88 -21.78
CA ILE A 271 -9.48 6.30 -22.10
C ILE A 271 -8.00 6.60 -22.34
N HIS A 272 -7.10 6.25 -21.42
CA HIS A 272 -5.66 6.49 -21.55
C HIS A 272 -5.06 5.89 -22.82
N GLN A 273 -5.44 4.66 -23.18
CA GLN A 273 -5.01 4.02 -24.43
C GLN A 273 -5.43 4.82 -25.67
N LYS A 274 -6.64 5.39 -25.67
CA LYS A 274 -7.14 6.21 -26.79
C LYS A 274 -6.50 7.59 -26.84
N THR A 275 -6.20 8.20 -25.70
CA THR A 275 -5.70 9.59 -25.65
C THR A 275 -4.18 9.69 -25.69
N LEU A 276 -3.46 8.73 -25.10
CA LEU A 276 -2.02 8.81 -24.85
C LEU A 276 -1.22 7.69 -25.54
N GLY A 277 -1.90 6.63 -26.00
CA GLY A 277 -1.28 5.45 -26.61
C GLY A 277 -0.74 4.46 -25.59
N ALA A 278 -0.55 3.20 -26.02
CA ALA A 278 -0.29 2.03 -25.15
C ALA A 278 0.98 2.09 -24.29
N ASP A 279 1.95 2.94 -24.64
CA ASP A 279 3.26 3.04 -23.99
C ASP A 279 3.36 4.23 -23.01
N HIS A 280 2.25 4.87 -22.65
CA HIS A 280 2.26 6.02 -21.74
C HIS A 280 2.43 5.60 -20.26
N LEU A 281 3.08 6.45 -19.44
CA LEU A 281 3.30 6.18 -18.01
C LEU A 281 2.00 6.04 -17.20
N ASP A 282 0.93 6.72 -17.63
CA ASP A 282 -0.40 6.58 -17.01
C ASP A 282 -1.02 5.20 -17.23
N ILE A 283 -0.63 4.50 -18.30
CA ILE A 283 -1.04 3.10 -18.51
C ILE A 283 -0.22 2.18 -17.62
N ALA A 284 1.06 2.45 -17.42
CA ALA A 284 1.87 1.73 -16.43
C ALA A 284 1.29 1.89 -15.02
N SER A 285 0.88 3.10 -14.64
CA SER A 285 0.22 3.38 -13.36
C SER A 285 -1.10 2.62 -13.23
N ALA A 286 -1.85 2.47 -14.33
CA ALA A 286 -3.06 1.67 -14.35
C ALA A 286 -2.80 0.17 -14.16
N HIS A 287 -1.81 -0.39 -14.85
CA HIS A 287 -1.37 -1.77 -14.65
C HIS A 287 -0.91 -2.00 -13.20
N GLN A 288 -0.22 -1.03 -12.59
CA GLN A 288 0.12 -1.10 -11.18
C GLN A 288 -1.13 -1.17 -10.29
N LYS A 289 -2.17 -0.37 -10.55
CA LYS A 289 -3.45 -0.42 -9.83
C LYS A 289 -4.19 -1.74 -10.00
N PHE A 290 -4.15 -2.35 -11.19
CA PHE A 290 -4.67 -3.71 -11.35
C PHE A 290 -3.85 -4.72 -10.56
N GLY A 291 -2.52 -4.61 -10.56
CA GLY A 291 -1.64 -5.44 -9.75
C GLY A 291 -1.99 -5.39 -8.25
N ASP A 292 -2.18 -4.18 -7.72
CA ASP A 292 -2.59 -3.95 -6.32
C ASP A 292 -3.96 -4.59 -6.03
N LEU A 293 -4.93 -4.41 -6.95
CA LEU A 293 -6.27 -4.97 -6.82
C LEU A 293 -6.29 -6.51 -6.88
N TYR A 294 -5.53 -7.12 -7.78
CA TYR A 294 -5.38 -8.57 -7.87
C TYR A 294 -4.68 -9.14 -6.63
N LEU A 295 -3.66 -8.44 -6.11
CA LEU A 295 -2.99 -8.82 -4.86
C LEU A 295 -3.96 -8.78 -3.67
N ALA A 296 -4.84 -7.78 -3.60
CA ALA A 296 -5.86 -7.69 -2.56
C ALA A 296 -6.88 -8.85 -2.61
N MET A 297 -7.15 -9.38 -3.81
CA MET A 297 -7.99 -10.57 -4.02
C MET A 297 -7.21 -11.90 -3.96
N ASP A 298 -5.93 -11.86 -3.57
CA ASP A 298 -5.00 -13.00 -3.53
C ASP A 298 -4.83 -13.75 -4.87
N MET A 299 -5.11 -13.07 -5.99
CA MET A 299 -4.88 -13.55 -7.36
C MET A 299 -3.42 -13.27 -7.77
N LEU A 300 -2.49 -14.04 -7.19
CA LEU A 300 -1.05 -13.81 -7.35
C LEU A 300 -0.54 -13.86 -8.81
N PRO A 301 -0.98 -14.79 -9.69
CA PRO A 301 -0.52 -14.84 -11.09
C PRO A 301 -0.94 -13.63 -11.92
N GLU A 302 -2.17 -13.17 -11.75
CA GLU A 302 -2.72 -11.98 -12.40
C GLU A 302 -2.00 -10.73 -11.91
N ALA A 303 -1.78 -10.60 -10.60
CA ALA A 303 -1.01 -9.51 -10.01
C ALA A 303 0.42 -9.45 -10.59
N MET A 304 1.09 -10.60 -10.68
CA MET A 304 2.43 -10.71 -11.28
C MET A 304 2.46 -10.22 -12.72
N THR A 305 1.44 -10.60 -13.51
CA THR A 305 1.33 -10.20 -14.92
C THR A 305 1.18 -8.70 -15.05
N GLU A 306 0.30 -8.08 -14.25
CA GLU A 306 0.04 -6.64 -14.30
C GLU A 306 1.22 -5.81 -13.80
N TYR A 307 1.87 -6.20 -12.70
CA TYR A 307 3.09 -5.53 -12.25
C TYR A 307 4.23 -5.64 -13.28
N SER A 308 4.38 -6.79 -13.94
CA SER A 308 5.39 -6.98 -14.98
C SER A 308 5.15 -6.06 -16.19
N LYS A 309 3.89 -5.88 -16.61
CA LYS A 309 3.53 -4.92 -17.67
C LYS A 309 3.83 -3.47 -17.24
N ALA A 310 3.48 -3.11 -16.01
CA ALA A 310 3.76 -1.79 -15.47
C ALA A 310 5.27 -1.50 -15.45
N LEU A 311 6.06 -2.47 -14.98
CA LEU A 311 7.52 -2.36 -14.91
C LEU A 311 8.15 -2.23 -16.30
N ASP A 312 7.77 -3.06 -17.27
CA ASP A 312 8.30 -2.98 -18.64
C ASP A 312 8.09 -1.60 -19.27
N ILE A 313 6.89 -1.02 -19.14
CA ILE A 313 6.60 0.32 -19.66
C ILE A 313 7.46 1.37 -18.95
N LYS A 314 7.55 1.33 -17.61
CA LYS A 314 8.34 2.31 -16.84
C LYS A 314 9.84 2.19 -17.15
N GLU A 315 10.39 0.99 -17.24
CA GLU A 315 11.80 0.78 -17.58
C GLU A 315 12.14 1.32 -18.97
N ARG A 316 11.26 1.09 -19.97
CA ARG A 316 11.47 1.61 -21.33
C ARG A 316 11.38 3.13 -21.42
N LYS A 317 10.61 3.79 -20.53
CA LYS A 317 10.37 5.25 -20.57
C LYS A 317 11.28 6.06 -19.65
N LEU A 318 11.54 5.55 -18.45
CA LEU A 318 12.26 6.24 -17.38
C LEU A 318 13.67 5.68 -17.16
N GLY A 319 13.94 4.47 -17.64
CA GLY A 319 15.16 3.72 -17.38
C GLY A 319 15.00 2.71 -16.24
N ALA A 320 15.87 1.71 -16.22
CA ALA A 320 15.81 0.59 -15.26
C ALA A 320 16.00 1.03 -13.80
N ASP A 321 16.85 2.04 -13.58
CA ASP A 321 17.24 2.50 -12.25
C ASP A 321 16.36 3.65 -11.73
N HIS A 322 15.23 3.96 -12.38
CA HIS A 322 14.35 5.04 -11.93
C HIS A 322 13.65 4.69 -10.61
N LEU A 323 13.53 5.67 -9.69
CA LEU A 323 12.98 5.46 -8.35
C LEU A 323 11.57 4.84 -8.35
N ASP A 324 10.71 5.25 -9.29
CA ASP A 324 9.34 4.72 -9.46
C ASP A 324 9.25 3.20 -9.70
N ASN A 325 10.36 2.57 -10.13
CA ASN A 325 10.40 1.13 -10.36
C ASN A 325 10.54 0.37 -9.03
N ALA A 326 11.14 0.96 -8.00
CA ALA A 326 11.45 0.27 -6.74
C ALA A 326 10.21 -0.29 -6.05
N ASN A 327 9.09 0.43 -6.10
CA ASN A 327 7.83 -0.02 -5.49
C ASN A 327 7.27 -1.27 -6.22
N ILE A 328 7.26 -1.24 -7.56
CA ILE A 328 6.75 -2.36 -8.36
C ILE A 328 7.65 -3.59 -8.18
N ILE A 329 8.97 -3.39 -8.22
CA ILE A 329 9.95 -4.46 -7.98
C ILE A 329 9.78 -5.05 -6.58
N GLY A 330 9.58 -4.21 -5.56
CA GLY A 330 9.27 -4.66 -4.20
C GLY A 330 7.98 -5.51 -4.14
N ASN A 331 6.92 -5.10 -4.82
CA ASN A 331 5.68 -5.87 -4.88
C ASN A 331 5.86 -7.22 -5.61
N ILE A 332 6.64 -7.25 -6.70
CA ILE A 332 7.03 -8.50 -7.38
C ILE A 332 7.85 -9.40 -6.43
N GLY A 333 8.77 -8.83 -5.65
CA GLY A 333 9.51 -9.54 -4.61
C GLY A 333 8.58 -10.18 -3.56
N MET A 334 7.54 -9.45 -3.15
CA MET A 334 6.51 -9.96 -2.23
C MET A 334 5.69 -11.10 -2.83
N LEU A 335 5.33 -11.01 -4.10
CA LEU A 335 4.65 -12.09 -4.82
C LEU A 335 5.51 -13.35 -4.87
N HIS A 336 6.80 -13.22 -5.21
CA HIS A 336 7.73 -14.34 -5.17
C HIS A 336 7.88 -14.93 -3.76
N LEU A 337 7.90 -14.09 -2.71
CA LEU A 337 7.96 -14.55 -1.33
C LEU A 337 6.72 -15.39 -0.96
N ARG A 338 5.51 -14.95 -1.35
CA ARG A 338 4.26 -15.69 -1.13
C ARG A 338 4.23 -17.02 -1.90
N GLN A 339 4.82 -17.07 -3.09
CA GLN A 339 4.95 -18.28 -3.90
C GLN A 339 6.10 -19.19 -3.45
N LEU A 340 6.76 -18.92 -2.31
CA LEU A 340 7.91 -19.67 -1.79
C LEU A 340 9.16 -19.61 -2.72
N ASN A 341 9.18 -18.69 -3.68
CA ASN A 341 10.27 -18.47 -4.62
C ASN A 341 11.36 -17.54 -4.00
N TYR A 342 11.93 -17.96 -2.88
CA TYR A 342 12.80 -17.12 -2.03
C TYR A 342 14.02 -16.53 -2.75
N LYS A 343 14.61 -17.26 -3.71
CA LYS A 343 15.76 -16.77 -4.48
C LYS A 343 15.39 -15.59 -5.37
N GLN A 344 14.24 -15.65 -6.02
CA GLN A 344 13.73 -14.57 -6.86
C GLN A 344 13.29 -13.38 -5.99
N ALA A 345 12.59 -13.65 -4.88
CA ALA A 345 12.22 -12.61 -3.92
C ALA A 345 13.44 -11.82 -3.42
N MET A 346 14.51 -12.52 -3.04
CA MET A 346 15.77 -11.88 -2.62
C MET A 346 16.39 -11.03 -3.72
N ALA A 347 16.39 -11.51 -4.96
CA ALA A 347 16.93 -10.78 -6.11
C ALA A 347 16.17 -9.47 -6.36
N GLU A 348 14.83 -9.54 -6.38
CA GLU A 348 13.99 -8.35 -6.60
C GLU A 348 14.10 -7.35 -5.44
N TYR A 349 14.06 -7.79 -4.19
CA TYR A 349 14.26 -6.89 -3.06
C TYR A 349 15.64 -6.24 -3.04
N THR A 350 16.69 -6.98 -3.41
CA THR A 350 18.05 -6.41 -3.53
C THR A 350 18.10 -5.37 -4.65
N ARG A 351 17.46 -5.65 -5.79
CA ARG A 351 17.36 -4.72 -6.91
C ARG A 351 16.63 -3.43 -6.51
N ALA A 352 15.48 -3.53 -5.85
CA ALA A 352 14.77 -2.38 -5.32
C ALA A 352 15.61 -1.60 -4.31
N LEU A 353 16.42 -2.30 -3.50
CA LEU A 353 17.25 -1.70 -2.46
C LEU A 353 18.36 -0.86 -3.09
N ASP A 354 18.99 -1.36 -4.13
CA ASP A 354 20.03 -0.64 -4.85
C ASP A 354 19.48 0.64 -5.52
N ILE A 355 18.27 0.58 -6.09
CA ILE A 355 17.59 1.76 -6.65
C ILE A 355 17.31 2.80 -5.56
N ARG A 356 16.73 2.41 -4.42
CA ARG A 356 16.43 3.36 -3.33
C ARG A 356 17.70 3.93 -2.70
N ARG A 357 18.75 3.12 -2.53
CA ARG A 357 20.06 3.59 -2.08
C ARG A 357 20.67 4.64 -3.00
N LEU A 358 20.57 4.42 -4.31
CA LEU A 358 21.13 5.33 -5.31
C LEU A 358 20.47 6.72 -5.26
N HIS A 359 19.13 6.78 -5.11
CA HIS A 359 18.37 8.03 -5.22
C HIS A 359 18.03 8.70 -3.88
N LEU A 360 17.76 7.91 -2.85
CA LEU A 360 17.32 8.38 -1.54
C LEU A 360 18.41 8.30 -0.47
N GLY A 361 19.43 7.47 -0.69
CA GLY A 361 20.50 7.19 0.26
C GLY A 361 20.21 6.04 1.23
N GLU A 362 21.23 5.64 1.98
CA GLU A 362 21.17 4.49 2.90
C GLU A 362 20.22 4.72 4.09
N ASN A 363 20.11 5.97 4.55
CA ASN A 363 19.38 6.33 5.77
C ASN A 363 17.93 6.78 5.53
N HIS A 364 17.40 6.59 4.32
CA HIS A 364 16.01 6.95 4.03
C HIS A 364 15.03 5.88 4.57
N PRO A 365 13.88 6.26 5.13
CA PRO A 365 12.87 5.30 5.62
C PRO A 365 12.44 4.26 4.57
N ASP A 366 12.19 4.68 3.33
CA ASP A 366 11.88 3.73 2.25
C ASP A 366 13.01 2.73 2.00
N THR A 367 14.27 3.12 2.14
CA THR A 367 15.41 2.17 2.06
C THR A 367 15.35 1.18 3.22
N ALA A 368 14.98 1.63 4.42
CA ALA A 368 14.82 0.77 5.61
C ALA A 368 13.73 -0.30 5.44
N MET A 369 12.61 0.04 4.80
CA MET A 369 11.53 -0.91 4.55
C MET A 369 11.93 -2.07 3.61
N LEU A 370 12.94 -1.89 2.76
CA LEU A 370 13.48 -3.01 1.98
C LEU A 370 14.35 -3.95 2.83
N PHE A 371 15.05 -3.46 3.86
CA PHE A 371 15.67 -4.34 4.84
C PHE A 371 14.61 -5.15 5.59
N ASN A 372 13.47 -4.56 5.96
CA ASN A 372 12.36 -5.33 6.53
C ASN A 372 11.92 -6.47 5.59
N ASN A 373 11.70 -6.19 4.30
CA ASN A 373 11.28 -7.20 3.34
C ASN A 373 12.33 -8.29 3.13
N ILE A 374 13.61 -7.95 3.10
CA ILE A 374 14.74 -8.91 3.05
C ILE A 374 14.78 -9.75 4.33
N GLY A 375 14.55 -9.14 5.49
CA GLY A 375 14.43 -9.83 6.78
C GLY A 375 13.33 -10.88 6.77
N MET A 376 12.20 -10.62 6.09
CA MET A 376 11.14 -11.61 5.89
C MET A 376 11.61 -12.80 5.05
N VAL A 377 12.47 -12.60 4.03
CA VAL A 377 13.06 -13.71 3.27
C VAL A 377 13.97 -14.56 4.14
N PHE A 378 14.80 -13.93 4.98
CA PHE A 378 15.66 -14.65 5.94
C PHE A 378 14.83 -15.42 6.98
N GLU A 379 13.75 -14.83 7.49
CA GLU A 379 12.80 -15.49 8.39
C GLU A 379 12.20 -16.75 7.75
N ARG A 380 11.69 -16.63 6.52
CA ARG A 380 11.09 -17.77 5.79
C ARG A 380 12.07 -18.85 5.41
N THR A 381 13.35 -18.51 5.26
CA THR A 381 14.44 -19.47 5.00
C THR A 381 15.14 -19.94 6.28
N GLN A 382 14.59 -19.62 7.47
CA GLN A 382 15.10 -19.98 8.80
C GLN A 382 16.52 -19.49 9.09
N GLN A 383 16.95 -18.43 8.41
CA GLN A 383 18.22 -17.76 8.65
C GLN A 383 18.01 -16.68 9.72
N PHE A 384 17.61 -17.10 10.92
CA PHE A 384 17.10 -16.22 11.97
C PHE A 384 18.11 -15.15 12.43
N ASP A 385 19.39 -15.49 12.56
CA ASP A 385 20.42 -14.52 12.95
C ASP A 385 20.58 -13.39 11.91
N GLN A 386 20.47 -13.73 10.62
CA GLN A 386 20.52 -12.76 9.53
C GLN A 386 19.24 -11.94 9.48
N ALA A 387 18.08 -12.54 9.74
CA ALA A 387 16.81 -11.83 9.86
C ALA A 387 16.87 -10.77 10.98
N ILE A 388 17.34 -11.15 12.18
CA ILE A 388 17.50 -10.24 13.33
C ILE A 388 18.40 -9.07 12.96
N GLN A 389 19.61 -9.33 12.44
CA GLN A 389 20.55 -8.27 12.05
C GLN A 389 19.96 -7.32 11.00
N THR A 390 19.19 -7.85 10.05
CA THR A 390 18.57 -7.06 8.99
C THR A 390 17.42 -6.19 9.54
N TYR A 391 16.60 -6.73 10.45
CA TYR A 391 15.56 -5.95 11.13
C TYR A 391 16.16 -4.88 12.05
N GLU A 392 17.20 -5.19 12.82
CA GLU A 392 17.90 -4.20 13.66
C GLU A 392 18.46 -3.04 12.83
N LYS A 393 19.00 -3.34 11.64
CA LYS A 393 19.45 -2.31 10.71
C LYS A 393 18.31 -1.42 10.23
N ALA A 394 17.15 -2.00 9.88
CA ALA A 394 15.97 -1.23 9.51
C ALA A 394 15.51 -0.31 10.67
N LEU A 395 15.47 -0.83 11.90
CA LEU A 395 15.10 -0.07 13.10
C LEU A 395 16.06 1.07 13.39
N MET A 396 17.37 0.88 13.16
CA MET A 396 18.37 1.93 13.34
C MET A 396 18.14 3.12 12.39
N ILE A 397 17.68 2.85 11.17
CA ILE A 397 17.41 3.88 10.16
C ILE A 397 16.08 4.60 10.46
N LEU A 398 15.02 3.84 10.76
CA LEU A 398 13.69 4.38 11.03
C LEU A 398 13.64 5.19 12.34
N GLY A 399 14.34 4.75 13.39
CA GLY A 399 14.26 5.35 14.71
C GLY A 399 12.96 5.01 15.45
N PRO A 400 12.81 5.43 16.72
CA PRO A 400 11.71 4.99 17.57
C PRO A 400 10.36 5.63 17.26
N GLU A 401 10.33 6.81 16.64
CA GLU A 401 9.11 7.60 16.41
C GLU A 401 8.48 7.39 15.02
N HIS A 402 9.14 6.63 14.13
CA HIS A 402 8.65 6.42 12.77
C HIS A 402 7.51 5.38 12.74
N ASP A 403 6.47 5.63 11.93
CA ASP A 403 5.27 4.80 11.88
C ASP A 403 5.57 3.31 11.55
N ASP A 404 6.47 3.09 10.59
CA ASP A 404 6.90 1.75 10.16
C ASP A 404 7.71 0.97 11.21
N THR A 405 8.24 1.63 12.24
CA THR A 405 9.02 0.95 13.29
C THR A 405 8.21 -0.14 13.98
N SER A 406 6.91 0.10 14.18
CA SER A 406 5.99 -0.89 14.75
C SER A 406 5.95 -2.19 13.93
N THR A 407 5.92 -2.09 12.60
CA THR A 407 5.90 -3.24 11.67
C THR A 407 7.18 -4.06 11.78
N VAL A 408 8.33 -3.38 11.79
CA VAL A 408 9.64 -4.06 11.88
C VAL A 408 9.82 -4.75 13.24
N VAL A 409 9.42 -4.09 14.34
CA VAL A 409 9.47 -4.68 15.68
C VAL A 409 8.52 -5.89 15.78
N ASN A 410 7.33 -5.83 15.19
CA ASN A 410 6.42 -6.98 15.13
C ASN A 410 7.06 -8.17 14.39
N ASN A 411 7.70 -7.93 13.25
CA ASN A 411 8.37 -8.99 12.49
C ASN A 411 9.58 -9.57 13.23
N LEU A 412 10.29 -8.74 14.00
CA LEU A 412 11.35 -9.22 14.89
C LEU A 412 10.79 -10.13 16.01
N GLY A 413 9.63 -9.77 16.59
CA GLY A 413 8.90 -10.61 17.53
C GLY A 413 8.55 -11.98 16.95
N MET A 414 8.12 -12.02 15.68
CA MET A 414 7.86 -13.29 14.97
C MET A 414 9.10 -14.16 14.83
N VAL A 415 10.28 -13.57 14.59
CA VAL A 415 11.52 -14.34 14.52
C VAL A 415 11.88 -14.94 15.87
N TYR A 416 11.75 -14.18 16.96
CA TYR A 416 11.99 -14.72 18.30
C TYR A 416 11.01 -15.84 18.65
N ASP A 417 9.74 -15.70 18.28
CA ASP A 417 8.74 -16.75 18.50
C ASP A 417 9.10 -18.06 17.78
N LYS A 418 9.56 -17.96 16.53
CA LYS A 418 10.04 -19.12 15.73
C LYS A 418 11.34 -19.75 16.24
N GLN A 419 12.08 -19.06 17.11
CA GLN A 419 13.25 -19.58 17.81
C GLN A 419 12.90 -20.15 19.20
N ASP A 420 11.61 -20.30 19.53
CA ASP A 420 11.10 -20.66 20.87
C ASP A 420 11.53 -19.69 21.97
N ARG A 421 11.87 -18.45 21.61
CA ARG A 421 12.24 -17.35 22.53
C ARG A 421 11.01 -16.51 22.86
N HIS A 422 10.00 -17.17 23.43
CA HIS A 422 8.65 -16.62 23.60
C HIS A 422 8.60 -15.36 24.48
N GLU A 423 9.39 -15.26 25.55
CA GLU A 423 9.42 -14.05 26.38
C GLU A 423 9.99 -12.84 25.62
N GLU A 424 10.99 -13.06 24.78
CA GLU A 424 11.57 -12.00 23.93
C GLU A 424 10.59 -11.60 22.82
N ALA A 425 9.86 -12.56 22.26
CA ALA A 425 8.79 -12.31 21.31
C ALA A 425 7.69 -11.43 21.93
N ILE A 426 7.20 -11.78 23.14
CA ILE A 426 6.21 -11.00 23.89
C ILE A 426 6.73 -9.58 24.17
N ALA A 427 8.01 -9.43 24.54
CA ALA A 427 8.61 -8.12 24.76
C ALA A 427 8.60 -7.25 23.47
N GLN A 428 8.96 -7.83 22.32
CA GLN A 428 8.90 -7.10 21.05
C GLN A 428 7.45 -6.79 20.65
N TYR A 429 6.52 -7.73 20.77
CA TYR A 429 5.11 -7.47 20.45
C TYR A 429 4.50 -6.39 21.35
N ASN A 430 4.81 -6.37 22.65
CA ASN A 430 4.36 -5.29 23.54
C ASN A 430 4.94 -3.93 23.11
N ARG A 431 6.21 -3.88 22.73
CA ARG A 431 6.83 -2.66 22.18
C ARG A 431 6.15 -2.22 20.87
N ALA A 432 5.87 -3.14 19.96
CA ALA A 432 5.14 -2.84 18.72
C ALA A 432 3.72 -2.34 19.02
N LEU A 433 3.04 -2.92 20.02
CA LEU A 433 1.71 -2.57 20.45
C LEU A 433 1.65 -1.14 21.02
N GLU A 434 2.62 -0.77 21.86
CA GLU A 434 2.75 0.59 22.39
C GLU A 434 2.91 1.63 21.28
N LEU A 435 3.81 1.36 20.33
CA LEU A 435 4.03 2.23 19.17
C LEU A 435 2.76 2.37 18.32
N LYS A 436 2.05 1.27 18.05
CA LYS A 436 0.84 1.30 17.21
C LYS A 436 -0.33 2.00 17.89
N ARG A 437 -0.48 1.83 19.21
CA ARG A 437 -1.48 2.55 20.01
C ARG A 437 -1.20 4.05 20.03
N ALA A 438 0.07 4.45 20.09
CA ALA A 438 0.45 5.85 20.06
C ALA A 438 0.19 6.49 18.69
N SER A 439 0.44 5.79 17.58
CA SER A 439 0.30 6.35 16.24
C SER A 439 -1.13 6.30 15.68
N LEU A 440 -1.81 5.14 15.77
CA LEU A 440 -3.13 4.91 15.15
C LEU A 440 -4.28 4.82 16.17
N GLY A 441 -3.97 4.83 17.46
CA GLY A 441 -4.94 4.65 18.53
C GLY A 441 -5.21 3.18 18.91
N PRO A 442 -5.87 2.95 20.05
CA PRO A 442 -6.10 1.62 20.59
C PRO A 442 -7.11 0.78 19.79
N GLU A 443 -8.03 1.42 19.08
CA GLU A 443 -9.10 0.75 18.32
C GLU A 443 -8.75 0.48 16.85
N HIS A 444 -7.49 0.70 16.43
CA HIS A 444 -7.09 0.45 15.05
C HIS A 444 -6.92 -1.05 14.75
N HIS A 445 -7.29 -1.50 13.54
CA HIS A 445 -7.25 -2.93 13.19
C HIS A 445 -5.82 -3.54 13.24
N GLU A 446 -4.78 -2.75 12.96
CA GLU A 446 -3.38 -3.19 13.08
C GLU A 446 -2.96 -3.41 14.54
N THR A 447 -3.53 -2.65 15.48
CA THR A 447 -3.35 -2.88 16.92
C THR A 447 -3.87 -4.27 17.30
N ALA A 448 -5.03 -4.67 16.76
CA ALA A 448 -5.59 -6.00 16.99
C ALA A 448 -4.73 -7.14 16.45
N MET A 449 -3.98 -6.91 15.36
CA MET A 449 -3.06 -7.92 14.81
C MET A 449 -1.95 -8.24 15.82
N ILE A 450 -1.35 -7.22 16.43
CA ILE A 450 -0.26 -7.38 17.41
C ILE A 450 -0.80 -8.06 18.67
N VAL A 451 -1.97 -7.64 19.16
CA VAL A 451 -2.63 -8.29 20.31
C VAL A 451 -2.91 -9.78 20.03
N ASN A 452 -3.36 -10.11 18.81
CA ASN A 452 -3.56 -11.50 18.40
C ASN A 452 -2.24 -12.29 18.41
N ASN A 453 -1.13 -11.71 17.95
CA ASN A 453 0.18 -12.36 17.99
C ASN A 453 0.64 -12.64 19.43
N ILE A 454 0.40 -11.71 20.36
CA ILE A 454 0.67 -11.95 21.79
C ILE A 454 -0.17 -13.13 22.31
N GLY A 455 -1.46 -13.19 21.95
CA GLY A 455 -2.34 -14.31 22.28
C GLY A 455 -1.78 -15.66 21.81
N MET A 456 -1.28 -15.72 20.57
CA MET A 456 -0.67 -16.93 20.01
C MET A 456 0.57 -17.39 20.80
N VAL A 457 1.45 -16.47 21.19
CA VAL A 457 2.64 -16.83 21.99
C VAL A 457 2.26 -17.28 23.40
N LEU A 458 1.28 -16.62 24.03
CA LEU A 458 0.77 -17.02 25.34
C LEU A 458 0.16 -18.42 25.29
N GLU A 459 -0.52 -18.76 24.20
CA GLU A 459 -1.08 -20.08 23.97
C GLU A 459 0.00 -21.16 23.84
N ARG A 460 1.10 -20.89 23.13
CA ARG A 460 2.28 -21.77 23.05
C ARG A 460 2.93 -21.99 24.43
N LEU A 461 2.87 -20.98 25.30
CA LEU A 461 3.31 -21.07 26.71
C LEU A 461 2.30 -21.73 27.66
N ASP A 462 1.18 -22.26 27.13
CA ASP A 462 0.09 -22.88 27.90
C ASP A 462 -0.62 -21.91 28.87
N ARG A 463 -0.50 -20.60 28.62
CA ARG A 463 -1.16 -19.52 29.38
C ARG A 463 -2.53 -19.20 28.76
N CYS A 464 -3.38 -20.21 28.68
CA CYS A 464 -4.65 -20.18 27.93
C CYS A 464 -5.61 -19.06 28.39
N GLU A 465 -5.71 -18.78 29.70
CA GLU A 465 -6.57 -17.70 30.20
C GLU A 465 -6.12 -16.32 29.72
N GLU A 466 -4.81 -16.06 29.73
CA GLU A 466 -4.25 -14.79 29.24
C GLU A 466 -4.35 -14.68 27.72
N ALA A 467 -4.16 -15.79 27.00
CA ALA A 467 -4.38 -15.85 25.55
C ALA A 467 -5.84 -15.53 25.19
N LEU A 468 -6.80 -16.08 25.95
CA LEU A 468 -8.22 -15.80 25.77
C LEU A 468 -8.55 -14.32 25.94
N ASP A 469 -7.96 -13.67 26.95
CA ASP A 469 -8.12 -12.23 27.17
C ASP A 469 -7.56 -11.41 26.01
N MET A 470 -6.38 -11.77 25.50
CA MET A 470 -5.80 -11.11 24.32
C MET A 470 -6.67 -11.30 23.07
N TYR A 471 -7.13 -12.51 22.78
CA TYR A 471 -7.98 -12.75 21.61
C TYR A 471 -9.33 -12.05 21.72
N LYS A 472 -9.95 -11.97 22.90
CA LYS A 472 -11.17 -11.18 23.11
C LYS A 472 -10.95 -9.69 22.86
N GLN A 473 -9.85 -9.12 23.37
CA GLN A 473 -9.48 -7.73 23.06
C GLN A 473 -9.27 -7.52 21.56
N ALA A 474 -8.55 -8.42 20.88
CA ALA A 474 -8.33 -8.35 19.44
C ALA A 474 -9.64 -8.46 18.65
N ARG A 475 -10.58 -9.31 19.08
CA ARG A 475 -11.91 -9.44 18.46
C ARG A 475 -12.68 -8.13 18.61
N ASP A 476 -12.74 -7.56 19.81
CA ASP A 476 -13.53 -6.35 20.07
C ASP A 476 -13.01 -5.17 19.24
N ILE A 477 -11.69 -5.00 19.15
CA ILE A 477 -11.06 -3.99 18.28
C ILE A 477 -11.42 -4.24 16.81
N LYS A 478 -11.34 -5.49 16.32
CA LYS A 478 -11.67 -5.83 14.93
C LYS A 478 -13.15 -5.64 14.61
N GLU A 479 -14.05 -5.97 15.54
CA GLU A 479 -15.48 -5.73 15.37
C GLU A 479 -15.78 -4.23 15.24
N ASN A 480 -15.12 -3.40 16.03
CA ASN A 480 -15.26 -1.94 15.96
C ASN A 480 -14.66 -1.36 14.67
N ALA A 481 -13.47 -1.81 14.28
CA ALA A 481 -12.72 -1.24 13.15
C ALA A 481 -13.15 -1.76 11.77
N LEU A 482 -13.49 -3.05 11.67
CA LEU A 482 -13.74 -3.75 10.40
C LEU A 482 -15.18 -4.25 10.28
N GLY A 483 -15.94 -4.26 11.38
CA GLY A 483 -17.26 -4.86 11.46
C GLY A 483 -17.24 -6.33 11.89
N LYS A 484 -18.40 -6.80 12.33
CA LYS A 484 -18.58 -8.16 12.89
C LYS A 484 -18.44 -9.28 11.87
N THR A 485 -18.70 -9.00 10.60
CA THR A 485 -18.71 -10.00 9.52
C THR A 485 -17.43 -10.00 8.70
N HIS A 486 -16.33 -9.42 9.20
CA HIS A 486 -15.06 -9.39 8.48
C HIS A 486 -14.25 -10.68 8.67
N GLY A 487 -13.51 -11.12 7.64
CA GLY A 487 -12.76 -12.38 7.67
C GLY A 487 -11.71 -12.44 8.77
N SER A 488 -10.98 -11.33 9.01
CA SER A 488 -10.02 -11.24 10.12
C SER A 488 -10.66 -11.32 11.51
N THR A 489 -11.93 -10.94 11.64
CA THR A 489 -12.72 -11.11 12.88
C THR A 489 -13.05 -12.59 13.07
N ALA A 490 -13.50 -13.27 12.01
CA ALA A 490 -13.75 -14.71 12.02
C ALA A 490 -12.51 -15.53 12.43
N SER A 491 -11.32 -15.16 11.94
CA SER A 491 -10.08 -15.84 12.36
C SER A 491 -9.76 -15.66 13.84
N THR A 492 -9.99 -14.48 14.42
CA THR A 492 -9.80 -14.30 15.88
C THR A 492 -10.87 -15.04 16.68
N ILE A 493 -12.11 -15.11 16.19
CA ILE A 493 -13.17 -15.93 16.82
C ILE A 493 -12.80 -17.41 16.77
N GLN A 494 -12.20 -17.89 15.68
CA GLN A 494 -11.69 -19.26 15.61
C GLN A 494 -10.61 -19.49 16.67
N ASN A 495 -9.63 -18.60 16.81
CA ASN A 495 -8.60 -18.71 17.85
C ASN A 495 -9.20 -18.72 19.27
N ILE A 496 -10.26 -17.94 19.52
CA ILE A 496 -11.02 -18.01 20.79
C ILE A 496 -11.62 -19.41 20.97
N GLY A 497 -12.19 -20.00 19.92
CA GLY A 497 -12.69 -21.37 19.91
C GLY A 497 -11.60 -22.40 20.22
N ASP A 498 -10.43 -22.25 19.61
CA ASP A 498 -9.27 -23.11 19.84
C ASP A 498 -8.82 -23.07 21.31
N VAL A 499 -8.77 -21.88 21.92
CA VAL A 499 -8.46 -21.74 23.36
C VAL A 499 -9.55 -22.35 24.24
N TYR A 500 -10.82 -22.15 23.92
CA TYR A 500 -11.92 -22.80 24.66
C TYR A 500 -11.84 -24.32 24.57
N GLN A 501 -11.50 -24.87 23.40
CA GLN A 501 -11.28 -26.30 23.22
C GLN A 501 -10.13 -26.81 24.11
N ARG A 502 -9.01 -26.07 24.20
CA ARG A 502 -7.88 -26.44 25.08
C ARG A 502 -8.23 -26.35 26.56
N LEU A 503 -9.17 -25.48 26.93
CA LEU A 503 -9.74 -25.37 28.28
C LEU A 503 -10.86 -26.38 28.55
N GLU A 504 -11.16 -27.29 27.61
CA GLU A 504 -12.26 -28.26 27.68
C GLU A 504 -13.67 -27.61 27.81
N MET A 505 -13.78 -26.34 27.42
CA MET A 505 -15.03 -25.56 27.37
C MET A 505 -15.71 -25.74 26.01
N TYR A 506 -16.20 -26.95 25.76
CA TYR A 506 -16.64 -27.37 24.43
C TYR A 506 -17.88 -26.63 23.90
N ASP A 507 -18.81 -26.22 24.76
CA ASP A 507 -20.02 -25.48 24.35
C ASP A 507 -19.65 -24.08 23.83
N GLU A 508 -18.72 -23.40 24.50
CA GLU A 508 -18.17 -22.11 24.09
C GLU A 508 -17.29 -22.22 22.83
N ALA A 509 -16.51 -23.30 22.73
CA ALA A 509 -15.72 -23.60 21.53
C ALA A 509 -16.63 -23.80 20.31
N GLN A 510 -17.67 -24.64 20.44
CA GLN A 510 -18.65 -24.88 19.38
C GLN A 510 -19.35 -23.59 18.95
N THR A 511 -19.75 -22.75 19.90
CA THR A 511 -20.36 -21.45 19.62
C THR A 511 -19.42 -20.55 18.81
N SER A 512 -18.15 -20.50 19.21
CA SER A 512 -17.13 -19.69 18.53
C SER A 512 -16.86 -20.20 17.11
N TYR A 513 -16.69 -21.50 16.92
CA TYR A 513 -16.50 -22.08 15.60
C TYR A 513 -17.70 -21.87 14.68
N GLN A 514 -18.92 -22.03 15.19
CA GLN A 514 -20.12 -21.79 14.38
C GLN A 514 -20.20 -20.33 13.93
N GLN A 515 -19.91 -19.37 14.80
CA GLN A 515 -19.86 -17.95 14.45
C GLN A 515 -18.80 -17.67 13.37
N ALA A 516 -17.59 -18.21 13.51
CA ALA A 516 -16.54 -18.06 12.50
C ALA A 516 -16.94 -18.69 11.15
N LEU A 517 -17.58 -19.86 11.19
CA LEU A 517 -18.05 -20.58 10.00
C LEU A 517 -19.14 -19.80 9.26
N ASP A 518 -20.12 -19.25 9.99
CA ASP A 518 -21.21 -18.47 9.40
C ASP A 518 -20.69 -17.20 8.70
N ILE A 519 -19.71 -16.53 9.32
CA ILE A 519 -19.04 -15.37 8.71
C ILE A 519 -18.31 -15.78 7.42
N ARG A 520 -17.49 -16.84 7.47
CA ARG A 520 -16.71 -17.31 6.31
C ARG A 520 -17.59 -17.80 5.16
N ARG A 521 -18.68 -18.50 5.45
CA ARG A 521 -19.69 -18.89 4.46
C ARG A 521 -20.34 -17.69 3.79
N THR A 522 -20.64 -16.65 4.57
CA THR A 522 -21.25 -15.42 4.04
C THR A 522 -20.28 -14.64 3.14
N LEU A 523 -19.00 -14.56 3.53
CA LEU A 523 -17.97 -13.82 2.81
C LEU A 523 -17.46 -14.53 1.56
N TYR A 524 -17.14 -15.82 1.69
CA TYR A 524 -16.37 -16.59 0.71
C TYR A 524 -17.18 -17.71 0.06
N GLY A 525 -18.36 -18.04 0.61
CA GLY A 525 -19.14 -19.20 0.21
C GLY A 525 -18.73 -20.50 0.92
N GLU A 526 -19.40 -21.60 0.55
CA GLU A 526 -19.14 -22.93 1.12
C GLU A 526 -17.78 -23.48 0.72
N ASN A 527 -17.33 -23.20 -0.51
CA ASN A 527 -16.12 -23.79 -1.10
C ASN A 527 -14.91 -22.85 -1.01
N HIS A 528 -14.42 -22.62 0.21
CA HIS A 528 -13.23 -21.81 0.49
C HIS A 528 -12.30 -22.49 1.51
N SER A 529 -10.99 -22.26 1.39
CA SER A 529 -9.97 -22.86 2.27
C SER A 529 -10.17 -22.50 3.74
N ASP A 530 -10.52 -21.24 4.04
CA ASP A 530 -10.83 -20.80 5.39
C ASP A 530 -12.09 -21.46 5.96
N THR A 531 -13.13 -21.67 5.13
CA THR A 531 -14.36 -22.41 5.55
C THR A 531 -13.99 -23.84 5.94
N ALA A 532 -13.20 -24.52 5.12
CA ALA A 532 -12.72 -25.87 5.42
C ALA A 532 -11.86 -25.93 6.68
N THR A 533 -11.08 -24.88 6.96
CA THR A 533 -10.25 -24.81 8.16
C THR A 533 -11.09 -24.75 9.44
N THR A 534 -12.16 -23.94 9.48
CA THR A 534 -13.07 -23.94 10.64
C THR A 534 -13.76 -25.28 10.83
N ILE A 535 -14.21 -25.90 9.72
CA ILE A 535 -14.84 -27.24 9.77
C ILE A 535 -13.85 -28.28 10.32
N ASN A 536 -12.59 -28.24 9.87
CA ASN A 536 -11.55 -29.12 10.39
C ASN A 536 -11.32 -28.91 11.90
N SER A 537 -11.28 -27.66 12.38
CA SER A 537 -11.18 -27.37 13.83
C SER A 537 -12.38 -27.90 14.62
N MET A 538 -13.60 -27.83 14.07
CA MET A 538 -14.78 -28.47 14.66
C MET A 538 -14.64 -29.99 14.73
N GLY A 539 -14.02 -30.61 13.72
CA GLY A 539 -13.67 -32.04 13.73
C GLY A 539 -12.75 -32.41 14.89
N VAL A 540 -11.69 -31.63 15.11
CA VAL A 540 -10.75 -31.80 16.24
C VAL A 540 -11.47 -31.64 17.59
N MET A 541 -12.37 -30.67 17.68
CA MET A 541 -13.17 -30.46 18.89
C MET A 541 -14.07 -31.68 19.20
N TYR A 542 -14.73 -32.26 18.19
CA TYR A 542 -15.54 -33.48 18.38
C TYR A 542 -14.68 -34.70 18.67
N GLU A 543 -13.50 -34.84 18.06
CA GLU A 543 -12.53 -35.88 18.36
C GLU A 543 -12.10 -35.86 19.83
N ASN A 544 -11.79 -34.67 20.37
CA ASN A 544 -11.43 -34.51 21.78
C ASN A 544 -12.57 -34.85 22.75
N GLN A 545 -13.82 -34.78 22.30
CA GLN A 545 -15.00 -35.24 23.02
C GLN A 545 -15.30 -36.74 22.81
N GLU A 546 -14.45 -37.46 22.08
CA GLU A 546 -14.66 -38.86 21.66
C GLU A 546 -15.95 -39.08 20.82
N ARG A 547 -16.43 -38.01 20.15
CA ARG A 547 -17.60 -38.02 19.25
C ARG A 547 -17.16 -38.30 17.82
N PHE A 548 -16.68 -39.52 17.59
CA PHE A 548 -15.95 -39.90 16.38
C PHE A 548 -16.78 -39.82 15.09
N GLU A 549 -18.08 -40.15 15.11
CA GLU A 549 -18.92 -40.04 13.92
C GLU A 549 -19.08 -38.58 13.44
N GLU A 550 -19.18 -37.64 14.37
CA GLU A 550 -19.32 -36.21 14.09
C GLU A 550 -17.99 -35.60 13.65
N ALA A 551 -16.87 -36.05 14.25
CA ALA A 551 -15.53 -35.70 13.80
C ALA A 551 -15.29 -36.16 12.35
N LEU A 552 -15.68 -37.39 12.00
CA LEU A 552 -15.59 -37.91 10.63
C LEU A 552 -16.40 -37.07 9.65
N ASP A 553 -17.64 -36.72 9.99
CA ASP A 553 -18.48 -35.87 9.12
C ASP A 553 -17.80 -34.53 8.81
N MET A 554 -17.25 -33.87 9.84
CA MET A 554 -16.52 -32.62 9.66
C MET A 554 -15.25 -32.81 8.82
N TYR A 555 -14.42 -33.82 9.11
CA TYR A 555 -13.18 -34.04 8.37
C TYR A 555 -13.44 -34.41 6.90
N TRP A 556 -14.49 -35.19 6.60
CA TRP A 556 -14.86 -35.49 5.21
C TRP A 556 -15.31 -34.24 4.45
N GLN A 557 -16.11 -33.38 5.07
CA GLN A 557 -16.51 -32.10 4.48
C GLN A 557 -15.29 -31.20 4.22
N ALA A 558 -14.40 -31.05 5.21
CA ALA A 558 -13.18 -30.26 5.07
C ALA A 558 -12.26 -30.81 3.96
N ARG A 559 -12.09 -32.14 3.88
CA ARG A 559 -11.30 -32.81 2.83
C ARG A 559 -11.87 -32.51 1.44
N GLN A 560 -13.20 -32.60 1.29
CA GLN A 560 -13.84 -32.31 0.01
C GLN A 560 -13.53 -30.88 -0.45
N ILE A 561 -13.76 -29.90 0.41
CA ILE A 561 -13.53 -28.49 0.09
C ILE A 561 -12.03 -28.24 -0.21
N ARG A 562 -11.11 -28.72 0.63
CA ARG A 562 -9.66 -28.56 0.41
C ARG A 562 -9.20 -29.22 -0.89
N THR A 563 -9.76 -30.38 -1.23
CA THR A 563 -9.46 -31.06 -2.51
C THR A 563 -9.91 -30.22 -3.71
N GLU A 564 -11.09 -29.62 -3.65
CA GLU A 564 -11.63 -28.79 -4.74
C GLU A 564 -10.88 -27.46 -4.90
N VAL A 565 -10.51 -26.81 -3.78
CA VAL A 565 -9.93 -25.46 -3.76
C VAL A 565 -8.40 -25.48 -3.88
N LEU A 566 -7.72 -26.36 -3.13
CA LEU A 566 -6.26 -26.39 -3.02
C LEU A 566 -5.63 -27.53 -3.82
N GLY A 567 -6.42 -28.56 -4.15
CA GLY A 567 -5.94 -29.80 -4.75
C GLY A 567 -5.59 -30.88 -3.72
N LYS A 568 -5.47 -32.12 -4.21
CA LYS A 568 -5.21 -33.31 -3.38
C LYS A 568 -3.81 -33.33 -2.77
N GLU A 569 -2.85 -32.72 -3.45
CA GLU A 569 -1.44 -32.70 -3.04
C GLU A 569 -1.13 -31.52 -2.11
N HIS A 570 -2.10 -30.67 -1.78
CA HIS A 570 -1.87 -29.59 -0.84
C HIS A 570 -1.67 -30.17 0.59
N PRO A 571 -0.67 -29.69 1.36
CA PRO A 571 -0.39 -30.20 2.71
C PRO A 571 -1.64 -30.26 3.61
N ASP A 572 -2.42 -29.18 3.66
CA ASP A 572 -3.65 -29.13 4.47
C ASP A 572 -4.70 -30.20 4.09
N THR A 573 -4.77 -30.59 2.80
CA THR A 573 -5.66 -31.67 2.35
C THR A 573 -5.16 -33.00 2.90
N ILE A 574 -3.84 -33.23 2.85
CA ILE A 574 -3.20 -34.46 3.34
C ILE A 574 -3.36 -34.58 4.85
N THR A 575 -3.17 -33.50 5.62
CA THR A 575 -3.39 -33.50 7.07
C THR A 575 -4.84 -33.84 7.43
N THR A 576 -5.83 -33.33 6.70
CA THR A 576 -7.23 -33.74 6.94
C THR A 576 -7.46 -35.22 6.64
N ILE A 577 -6.79 -35.77 5.61
CA ILE A 577 -6.83 -37.22 5.32
C ILE A 577 -6.22 -38.01 6.48
N GLU A 578 -5.09 -37.56 7.04
CA GLU A 578 -4.46 -38.19 8.20
C GLU A 578 -5.37 -38.17 9.43
N ASN A 579 -6.05 -37.05 9.70
CA ASN A 579 -7.03 -36.95 10.78
C ASN A 579 -8.17 -37.98 10.61
N ILE A 580 -8.66 -38.20 9.38
CA ILE A 580 -9.66 -39.26 9.11
C ILE A 580 -9.11 -40.65 9.45
N GLY A 581 -7.84 -40.91 9.11
CA GLY A 581 -7.16 -42.17 9.43
C GLY A 581 -7.06 -42.40 10.93
N ASP A 582 -6.67 -41.36 11.67
CA ASP A 582 -6.58 -41.37 13.13
C ASP A 582 -7.94 -41.65 13.79
N ILE A 583 -9.04 -41.09 13.28
CA ILE A 583 -10.37 -41.40 13.81
C ILE A 583 -10.75 -42.86 13.57
N TYR A 584 -10.47 -43.42 12.39
CA TYR A 584 -10.75 -44.85 12.15
C TYR A 584 -9.91 -45.77 13.04
N ASP A 585 -8.66 -45.41 13.33
CA ASP A 585 -7.82 -46.14 14.29
C ASP A 585 -8.40 -46.05 15.71
N ALA A 586 -8.84 -44.86 16.14
CA ALA A 586 -9.49 -44.64 17.43
C ALA A 586 -10.83 -45.40 17.57
N MET A 587 -11.59 -45.54 16.48
CA MET A 587 -12.80 -46.36 16.39
C MET A 587 -12.50 -47.87 16.30
N ASN A 588 -11.22 -48.26 16.28
CA ASN A 588 -10.76 -49.64 16.16
C ASN A 588 -11.22 -50.33 14.85
N ASP A 589 -11.19 -49.58 13.75
CA ASP A 589 -11.37 -50.04 12.35
C ASP A 589 -10.03 -49.94 11.58
N PRO A 590 -9.07 -50.86 11.85
CA PRO A 590 -7.71 -50.77 11.30
C PRO A 590 -7.68 -50.95 9.78
N GLU A 591 -8.68 -51.61 9.20
CA GLU A 591 -8.76 -51.84 7.76
C GLU A 591 -8.93 -50.51 7.02
N LYS A 592 -9.88 -49.67 7.47
CA LYS A 592 -10.07 -48.34 6.92
C LYS A 592 -8.96 -47.37 7.28
N ALA A 593 -8.44 -47.43 8.51
CA ALA A 593 -7.32 -46.58 8.92
C ALA A 593 -6.09 -46.80 8.00
N ILE A 594 -5.72 -48.06 7.74
CA ILE A 594 -4.61 -48.40 6.84
C ILE A 594 -4.89 -47.95 5.40
N GLU A 595 -6.13 -48.05 4.92
CA GLU A 595 -6.50 -47.55 3.59
C GLU A 595 -6.25 -46.04 3.46
N ILE A 596 -6.71 -45.27 4.45
CA ILE A 596 -6.57 -43.81 4.48
C ILE A 596 -5.09 -43.39 4.65
N PHE A 597 -4.34 -44.02 5.55
CA PHE A 597 -2.92 -43.70 5.71
C PHE A 597 -2.08 -44.06 4.47
N LYS A 598 -2.46 -45.09 3.71
CA LYS A 598 -1.83 -45.38 2.41
C LYS A 598 -2.10 -44.29 1.38
N GLU A 599 -3.31 -43.73 1.38
CA GLU A 599 -3.64 -42.56 0.56
C GLU A 599 -2.75 -41.37 0.93
N SER A 600 -2.71 -40.99 2.21
CA SER A 600 -1.86 -39.89 2.69
C SER A 600 -0.38 -40.13 2.38
N LEU A 601 0.15 -41.34 2.62
CA LEU A 601 1.54 -41.68 2.31
C LEU A 601 1.87 -41.47 0.83
N THR A 602 0.97 -41.86 -0.06
CA THR A 602 1.18 -41.70 -1.51
C THR A 602 1.30 -40.22 -1.88
N LEU A 603 0.49 -39.36 -1.26
CA LEU A 603 0.52 -37.91 -1.47
C LEU A 603 1.75 -37.27 -0.82
N ASN A 604 2.11 -37.65 0.41
CA ASN A 604 3.32 -37.15 1.09
C ASN A 604 4.59 -37.50 0.32
N LEU A 605 4.65 -38.70 -0.28
CA LEU A 605 5.75 -39.10 -1.15
C LEU A 605 5.85 -38.27 -2.43
N SER A 606 4.73 -37.86 -3.03
CA SER A 606 4.75 -37.02 -4.24
C SER A 606 5.16 -35.58 -3.93
N VAL A 607 4.73 -35.05 -2.78
CA VAL A 607 4.94 -33.65 -2.38
C VAL A 607 6.31 -33.42 -1.75
N PHE A 608 6.67 -34.24 -0.76
CA PHE A 608 7.85 -34.03 0.09
C PHE A 608 8.98 -35.04 -0.17
N GLY A 609 8.71 -36.12 -0.89
CA GLY A 609 9.66 -37.18 -1.19
C GLY A 609 9.85 -38.20 -0.06
N GLU A 610 10.59 -39.27 -0.34
CA GLU A 610 10.77 -40.44 0.55
C GLU A 610 11.48 -40.14 1.87
N GLN A 611 12.30 -39.09 1.95
CA GLN A 611 13.07 -38.75 3.16
C GLN A 611 12.38 -37.69 4.03
N SER A 612 11.11 -37.40 3.77
CA SER A 612 10.33 -36.44 4.55
C SER A 612 9.84 -37.01 5.87
N VAL A 613 9.66 -36.13 6.87
CA VAL A 613 9.11 -36.51 8.18
C VAL A 613 7.65 -36.92 8.02
N GLU A 614 6.94 -36.26 7.11
CA GLU A 614 5.55 -36.48 6.75
C GLU A 614 5.35 -37.90 6.19
N ALA A 615 6.15 -38.32 5.20
CA ALA A 615 6.11 -39.69 4.70
C ALA A 615 6.48 -40.71 5.78
N SER A 616 7.44 -40.38 6.67
CA SER A 616 7.79 -41.22 7.82
C SER A 616 6.62 -41.40 8.79
N ASN A 617 5.85 -40.34 9.07
CA ASN A 617 4.71 -40.39 9.97
C ASN A 617 3.58 -41.26 9.39
N SER A 618 3.24 -41.10 8.11
CA SER A 618 2.23 -41.96 7.47
C SER A 618 2.68 -43.43 7.43
N MET A 619 3.97 -43.71 7.19
CA MET A 619 4.53 -45.07 7.28
C MET A 619 4.46 -45.65 8.69
N HIS A 620 4.77 -44.84 9.71
CA HIS A 620 4.66 -45.22 11.11
C HIS A 620 3.22 -45.58 11.50
N ALA A 621 2.25 -44.74 11.10
CA ALA A 621 0.83 -44.97 11.34
C ALA A 621 0.35 -46.29 10.70
N ILE A 622 0.76 -46.59 9.46
CA ILE A 622 0.47 -47.89 8.82
C ILE A 622 1.10 -49.06 9.59
N GLY A 623 2.34 -48.89 10.08
CA GLY A 623 3.07 -49.92 10.83
C GLY A 623 2.50 -50.20 12.21
N CYS A 624 1.86 -49.21 12.85
CA CYS A 624 1.26 -49.33 14.18
C CYS A 624 -0.12 -50.01 14.19
N GLY A 625 -0.75 -50.26 13.03
CA GLY A 625 -2.11 -50.79 12.88
C GLY A 625 -2.35 -52.23 13.38
N SER A 626 -2.21 -52.49 14.68
CA SER A 626 -2.67 -53.72 15.35
C SER A 626 -3.02 -53.48 16.83
N PRO A 627 -4.19 -53.93 17.32
CA PRO A 627 -4.59 -53.70 18.71
C PRO A 627 -3.81 -54.61 19.67
N ARG A 628 -3.19 -53.97 20.68
CA ARG A 628 -2.61 -54.51 21.95
C ARG A 628 -1.11 -54.80 22.09
N SER A 629 -0.22 -54.51 21.15
CA SER A 629 1.24 -54.65 21.44
C SER A 629 1.91 -53.39 21.99
N CYS A 630 1.38 -52.18 21.76
CA CYS A 630 2.02 -50.93 22.23
C CYS A 630 1.59 -50.44 23.62
N VAL A 631 0.53 -51.01 24.22
CA VAL A 631 0.01 -50.55 25.53
C VAL A 631 0.93 -50.90 26.72
N VAL A 632 2.00 -51.68 26.50
CA VAL A 632 2.92 -52.07 27.59
C VAL A 632 4.24 -51.27 27.58
N SER A 633 4.52 -50.45 26.57
CA SER A 633 5.83 -49.74 26.48
C SER A 633 5.79 -48.21 26.62
N CYS A 634 4.64 -47.54 26.43
CA CYS A 634 4.59 -46.06 26.44
C CYS A 634 3.48 -45.51 27.33
N GLY A 635 3.59 -45.75 28.64
CA GLY A 635 2.76 -45.10 29.66
C GLY A 635 3.11 -43.62 29.93
N LEU A 636 3.92 -42.99 29.07
CA LEU A 636 4.41 -41.61 29.22
C LEU A 636 4.05 -40.70 28.03
N HIS A 637 3.38 -41.22 26.99
CA HIS A 637 3.13 -40.49 25.74
C HIS A 637 1.69 -40.01 25.55
N SER A 638 0.68 -40.48 26.29
CA SER A 638 -0.72 -40.04 26.03
C SER A 638 -0.91 -38.55 26.32
N ASP A 639 -0.33 -38.04 27.40
CA ASP A 639 -0.48 -36.63 27.79
C ASP A 639 0.44 -35.72 26.98
N LEU A 640 1.63 -36.21 26.60
CA LEU A 640 2.54 -35.48 25.71
C LEU A 640 2.02 -35.43 24.27
N CYS A 641 1.45 -36.52 23.73
CA CYS A 641 0.92 -36.54 22.37
C CYS A 641 -0.40 -35.74 22.24
N ARG A 642 -1.27 -35.74 23.27
CA ARG A 642 -2.42 -34.79 23.33
C ARG A 642 -1.95 -33.33 23.42
N ARG A 643 -0.91 -33.04 24.20
CA ARG A 643 -0.33 -31.69 24.31
C ARG A 643 0.40 -31.23 23.05
N GLN A 644 1.07 -32.14 22.35
CA GLN A 644 1.86 -31.83 21.15
C GLN A 644 0.97 -31.72 19.89
N ARG A 645 -0.14 -32.47 19.82
CA ARG A 645 -1.12 -32.39 18.71
C ARG A 645 -1.98 -31.13 18.73
N ALA A 646 -2.28 -30.59 19.92
CA ALA A 646 -2.89 -29.26 20.03
C ALA A 646 -1.98 -28.15 19.47
N CYS A 647 -0.66 -28.33 19.51
CA CYS A 647 0.30 -27.40 18.92
C CYS A 647 0.50 -27.59 17.41
N THR A 648 0.40 -28.82 16.86
CA THR A 648 0.65 -29.07 15.43
C THR A 648 -0.44 -28.51 14.50
N ASN A 649 -1.67 -28.32 14.97
CA ASN A 649 -2.73 -27.68 14.18
C ASN A 649 -2.61 -26.14 14.08
N MET A 650 -1.65 -25.52 14.80
CA MET A 650 -1.33 -24.09 14.64
C MET A 650 -0.24 -23.82 13.59
N ASP A 651 0.46 -24.85 13.12
CA ASP A 651 1.55 -24.69 12.16
C ASP A 651 1.12 -25.08 10.74
N THR A 652 0.37 -24.19 10.09
CA THR A 652 0.42 -24.02 8.63
C THR A 652 1.26 -22.80 8.22
N ARG A 653 2.10 -22.27 9.14
CA ARG A 653 3.05 -21.18 8.86
C ARG A 653 4.49 -21.39 9.36
N ALA A 654 5.00 -22.60 9.39
CA ALA A 654 6.45 -22.84 9.33
C ALA A 654 6.76 -24.29 8.98
N ILE A 655 7.28 -24.53 7.78
CA ILE A 655 8.02 -25.75 7.48
C ILE A 655 9.30 -25.68 8.33
N THR A 656 9.51 -26.58 9.28
CA THR A 656 10.79 -26.80 9.98
C THR A 656 11.33 -28.20 9.66
N PRO A 657 12.51 -28.36 9.03
CA PRO A 657 13.25 -29.61 9.08
C PRO A 657 14.05 -29.70 10.40
N PRO A 658 14.43 -30.92 10.83
CA PRO A 658 15.02 -31.14 12.16
C PRO A 658 16.43 -30.53 12.32
N PRO A 659 16.87 -30.26 13.57
CA PRO A 659 18.17 -29.69 13.87
C PRO A 659 19.31 -30.66 13.49
N LYS A 660 20.33 -30.14 12.80
CA LYS A 660 21.63 -30.81 12.68
C LYS A 660 22.36 -30.70 14.02
N GLU A 661 22.46 -31.80 14.75
CA GLU A 661 23.38 -31.91 15.88
C GLU A 661 24.81 -31.62 15.42
N CYS A 662 25.44 -30.64 16.09
CA CYS A 662 26.86 -30.38 16.01
C CYS A 662 27.64 -31.57 16.60
N ALA A 663 28.39 -32.27 15.75
CA ALA A 663 29.45 -33.17 16.17
C ALA A 663 30.73 -32.37 16.49
N VAL A 664 31.07 -32.24 17.77
CA VAL A 664 32.44 -32.08 18.30
C VAL A 664 32.41 -32.68 19.72
N GLY A 665 33.24 -33.62 20.16
CA GLY A 665 34.36 -34.32 19.55
C GLY A 665 34.80 -35.50 20.46
N GLY A 666 35.64 -36.35 19.88
CA GLY A 666 36.33 -37.49 20.49
C GLY A 666 37.31 -38.05 19.48
#